data_AF-A0A9C8AAQ6-F1
#
_entry.id   AF-A0A9C8AAQ6-F1
#
_cell.length_a   1.000
_cell.length_b   1.000
_cell.length_c   1.000
_cell.angle_alpha   90.00
_cell.angle_beta   90.00
_cell.angle_gamma   90.00
#
_symmetry.space_group_name_H-M   'P 1'
#
loop_
_entity.id
_entity.type
_entity.pdbx_description
1 polymer ?
#
loop_
_entity_poly.entity_id
_entity_poly.type
_entity_poly.pdbx_seq_one_letter_code
_entity_poly.pdbx_strand_id
1 'polypeptide(L)'
;MMALSLPPRLWRCAMISQRKTITSANLIPCQLTNLPHWVCWRYVERKNKSGDVKITKPPINARTGKPAKSNDPSTYSDFQTALNYALTAPDSVSGIGFVFTEGDGLVGIDIDHCLKHTPEGIVFSPESLEILKYFNDSYCEISPSNEGIRIFCYGELPPSKKIKVKLATAEYPNQGIEWYDWTSPRFLTTTGNILDGASKDIVALCDALVWLHQKYFTKPEQQNAVVKSFKPTANKFQSGPFSNDDILNLCHKARNSGKFEALWNGGGDNDFSRGDLALCGILAFYTHSEMGGGDYQLDSLFRQSGRMRDKWDERHYADGRTYGQGTIKVTTMGLTKTFESRGIVSTGAIDGPPPLPRIIAQLAGEVEEPNNNFVAKPNFPFTDLGNSERLVHLYGDRIRYCNQNNAWYVWSGCQWECEHKMRVTKLAHSTVRSILNEATDVRLTKAEAKLITKHAFNSENATRMKAMVEQARPMVSILQDELDAHPMLLNVANGIVDLKTGQLLPHDPNLLLSQMANVTFDSNAKSPKWDAFVDWCFKGDQELINFVQKAAGYSMAGEIYAQSFYILYGDSDNGKSTFMDTIRFLLGDYGDEAPDSLLIKQKHGSHPTEIAGLKGKRLITSSEFEKNTPLNVKRVKQLTNQTIKGRFMGGDFFTFIQQHTIWVDTNHKPVIKDNNNGIWKRVKLIPFLNKIPKSKMIGGLTAKFLAEESSGILNWLIEGCLHYRREGLDETSVMAEAKRDYQSEQDVIGAFLNDCCVTDNPNDVVITSALFKTYQAWCAENNERALSNNVFGREIKARGFEATRTEKARKYKGISLRMTANDGNVSSNDKQNLPEHRFNTPVFTQNDRKNDSNDSTSNRSKENLPHDENLTDLLSCAVIPTNHADDAVVNNDSSKKLTNGKEIITESDGAFFTKAIDRHCKSNGAFYDRKALEIRKDYRGLYIESPAAANRWLSDLTGEPYPSVAPSLTASPNATKVEAWYAQKFGKGGNGYATRSMLKNSLGFDDEDIEALIAQEIVKACDNPEYLLLA
;
A
#
# COMPACT_ATOMS: atom_id res chain seq x y z
N MET A 1 -6.29 46.64 32.59
CA MET A 1 -5.11 47.06 31.80
C MET A 1 -3.87 47.17 32.70
N MET A 2 -3.18 46.08 33.03
CA MET A 2 -1.85 46.10 33.68
C MET A 2 -1.12 44.77 33.38
N ALA A 3 -0.53 44.65 32.19
CA ALA A 3 0.22 43.45 31.76
C ALA A 3 1.26 43.72 30.64
N LEU A 4 1.58 44.99 30.35
CA LEU A 4 2.38 45.41 29.19
C LEU A 4 3.62 46.22 29.58
N SER A 5 4.49 45.64 30.42
CA SER A 5 5.80 46.24 30.75
C SER A 5 6.86 45.25 31.25
N LEU A 6 6.76 43.96 30.89
CA LEU A 6 7.76 42.94 31.24
C LEU A 6 8.58 42.53 30.01
N PRO A 7 9.93 42.53 30.07
CA PRO A 7 10.78 42.16 28.93
C PRO A 7 10.61 40.69 28.51
N PRO A 8 10.90 40.32 27.24
CA PRO A 8 10.56 39.01 26.67
C PRO A 8 11.04 37.78 27.46
N ARG A 9 12.15 37.89 28.19
CA ARG A 9 12.65 36.81 29.07
C ARG A 9 11.66 36.50 30.22
N LEU A 10 11.10 37.52 30.87
CA LEU A 10 10.13 37.33 31.95
C LEU A 10 8.77 36.84 31.44
N TRP A 11 8.37 37.22 30.23
CA TRP A 11 7.20 36.66 29.54
C TRP A 11 7.33 35.14 29.34
N ARG A 12 8.54 34.66 28.98
CA ARG A 12 8.83 33.23 28.85
C ARG A 12 8.72 32.50 30.20
N CYS A 13 9.22 33.09 31.29
CA CYS A 13 9.08 32.51 32.63
C CYS A 13 7.61 32.42 33.10
N ALA A 14 6.81 33.47 32.91
CA ALA A 14 5.40 33.49 33.33
C ALA A 14 4.55 32.45 32.58
N MET A 15 4.75 32.32 31.26
CA MET A 15 4.11 31.27 30.44
C MET A 15 4.50 29.85 30.85
N ILE A 16 5.70 29.66 31.41
CA ILE A 16 6.22 28.36 31.83
C ILE A 16 5.66 27.92 33.18
N SER A 17 5.36 28.86 34.09
CA SER A 17 4.93 28.54 35.47
C SER A 17 3.45 28.12 35.61
N GLN A 18 2.64 28.18 34.56
CA GLN A 18 1.20 27.83 34.61
C GLN A 18 0.78 26.65 33.72
N ARG A 19 1.72 26.01 33.02
CA ARG A 19 1.41 24.84 32.16
C ARG A 19 1.66 23.54 32.92
N LYS A 20 0.57 22.82 33.25
CA LYS A 20 0.67 21.37 33.51
C LYS A 20 1.21 20.71 32.23
N THR A 21 2.41 20.16 32.25
CA THR A 21 3.00 19.53 31.04
C THR A 21 2.57 18.07 30.86
N ILE A 22 1.63 17.59 31.67
CA ILE A 22 1.00 16.28 31.55
C ILE A 22 -0.40 16.54 31.01
N THR A 23 -0.65 16.20 29.75
CA THR A 23 -1.94 16.45 29.09
C THR A 23 -2.89 15.28 29.32
N SER A 24 -2.40 14.05 29.10
CA SER A 24 -3.21 12.82 29.11
C SER A 24 -2.45 11.69 29.80
N ALA A 25 -2.34 11.74 31.13
CA ALA A 25 -1.57 10.74 31.91
C ALA A 25 -2.03 9.29 31.68
N ASN A 26 -3.31 9.09 31.36
CA ASN A 26 -3.94 7.81 31.05
C ASN A 26 -3.63 7.27 29.63
N LEU A 27 -2.89 8.02 28.81
CA LEU A 27 -2.41 7.59 27.50
C LEU A 27 -0.92 7.19 27.52
N ILE A 28 -0.24 7.33 28.66
CA ILE A 28 1.12 6.82 28.84
C ILE A 28 1.06 5.28 28.86
N PRO A 29 1.90 4.55 28.11
CA PRO A 29 1.77 3.10 27.97
C PRO A 29 2.03 2.36 29.27
N CYS A 30 1.31 1.28 29.54
CA CYS A 30 1.49 0.50 30.78
C CYS A 30 2.91 -0.09 30.90
N GLN A 31 3.56 -0.32 29.76
CA GLN A 31 4.97 -0.67 29.59
C GLN A 31 5.93 0.30 30.32
N LEU A 32 5.57 1.57 30.49
CA LEU A 32 6.34 2.54 31.29
C LEU A 32 5.75 2.72 32.70
N THR A 33 4.43 2.75 32.85
CA THR A 33 3.81 3.04 34.17
C THR A 33 4.12 1.96 35.20
N ASN A 34 4.31 0.72 34.75
CA ASN A 34 4.59 -0.45 35.58
C ASN A 34 6.05 -0.53 36.08
N LEU A 35 6.95 0.33 35.58
CA LEU A 35 8.36 0.35 35.95
C LEU A 35 8.65 1.48 36.96
N PRO A 36 9.39 1.24 38.06
CA PRO A 36 9.56 2.18 39.17
C PRO A 36 10.63 3.27 38.92
N HIS A 37 10.78 3.71 37.67
CA HIS A 37 11.87 4.58 37.22
C HIS A 37 11.43 6.02 36.96
N TRP A 38 10.33 6.44 37.60
CA TRP A 38 9.76 7.76 37.42
C TRP A 38 10.40 8.79 38.35
N VAL A 39 10.64 9.98 37.80
CA VAL A 39 11.03 11.19 38.50
C VAL A 39 10.08 12.31 38.13
N CYS A 40 9.89 13.27 39.03
CA CYS A 40 9.38 14.57 38.62
C CYS A 40 10.52 15.42 38.04
N TRP A 41 10.20 16.55 37.42
CA TRP A 41 11.19 17.56 37.01
C TRP A 41 10.55 18.94 37.04
N ARG A 42 11.38 19.99 37.00
CA ARG A 42 10.91 21.37 36.86
C ARG A 42 11.82 22.19 35.97
N TYR A 43 11.31 23.25 35.37
CA TYR A 43 12.15 24.22 34.68
C TYR A 43 13.02 25.00 35.68
N VAL A 44 14.34 25.05 35.44
CA VAL A 44 15.32 25.80 36.25
C VAL A 44 16.28 26.51 35.32
N GLU A 45 16.34 27.84 35.43
CA GLU A 45 17.36 28.65 34.78
C GLU A 45 18.76 28.37 35.36
N ARG A 46 19.74 28.12 34.50
CA ARG A 46 21.16 28.00 34.86
C ARG A 46 22.00 28.81 33.88
N LYS A 47 22.95 29.59 34.40
CA LYS A 47 23.95 30.25 33.54
C LYS A 47 24.97 29.21 33.06
N ASN A 48 25.31 29.24 31.77
CA ASN A 48 26.42 28.45 31.23
C ASN A 48 27.78 29.11 31.61
N LYS A 49 28.90 28.51 31.20
CA LYS A 49 30.25 29.06 31.45
C LYS A 49 30.52 30.40 30.74
N SER A 50 29.73 30.75 29.72
CA SER A 50 29.80 32.00 28.96
C SER A 50 28.90 33.12 29.53
N GLY A 51 28.07 32.80 30.54
CA GLY A 51 27.11 33.73 31.15
C GLY A 51 25.67 33.63 30.63
N ASP A 52 25.42 32.90 29.55
CA ASP A 52 24.09 32.76 28.95
C ASP A 52 23.15 31.97 29.85
N VAL A 53 21.91 32.46 29.99
CA VAL A 53 20.86 31.75 30.73
C VAL A 53 20.29 30.63 29.87
N LYS A 54 20.60 29.38 30.22
CA LYS A 54 19.98 28.18 29.66
C LYS A 54 18.92 27.64 30.62
N ILE A 55 17.70 27.46 30.12
CA ILE A 55 16.66 26.72 30.84
C ILE A 55 17.05 25.23 30.84
N THR A 56 17.01 24.61 32.02
CA THR A 56 17.30 23.19 32.24
C THR A 56 16.14 22.50 32.94
N LYS A 57 16.06 21.17 32.80
CA LYS A 57 15.02 20.34 33.43
C LYS A 57 15.66 19.37 34.45
N PRO A 58 16.15 19.82 35.63
CA PRO A 58 16.69 18.89 36.62
C PRO A 58 15.60 17.93 37.15
N PRO A 59 15.92 16.63 37.32
CA PRO A 59 14.98 15.66 37.89
C PRO A 59 14.90 15.81 39.42
N ILE A 60 13.75 15.42 39.96
CA ILE A 60 13.31 15.62 41.34
C ILE A 60 12.67 14.31 41.83
N ASN A 61 13.08 13.86 43.01
CA ASN A 61 12.56 12.67 43.67
C ASN A 61 11.16 12.96 44.21
N ALA A 62 10.13 12.34 43.63
CA ALA A 62 8.73 12.57 43.99
C ALA A 62 8.39 12.18 45.44
N ARG A 63 9.18 11.29 46.07
CA ARG A 63 9.00 10.90 47.49
C ARG A 63 9.56 11.92 48.48
N THR A 64 10.36 12.90 48.04
CA THR A 64 11.06 13.83 48.96
C THR A 64 11.13 15.29 48.53
N GLY A 65 10.76 15.62 47.28
CA GLY A 65 10.90 16.97 46.69
C GLY A 65 12.34 17.42 46.46
N LYS A 66 13.34 16.59 46.80
CA LYS A 66 14.77 16.88 46.63
C LYS A 66 15.25 16.48 45.22
N PRO A 67 16.40 17.01 44.73
CA PRO A 67 16.94 16.61 43.44
C PRO A 67 17.17 15.09 43.34
N ALA A 68 16.73 14.49 42.24
CA ALA A 68 17.09 13.13 41.87
C ALA A 68 18.39 13.10 41.05
N LYS A 69 18.97 11.91 40.85
CA LYS A 69 20.13 11.70 39.95
C LYS A 69 19.81 10.55 39.01
N SER A 70 19.92 10.73 37.70
CA SER A 70 19.59 9.70 36.69
C SER A 70 20.53 8.48 36.66
N ASN A 71 21.39 8.32 37.67
CA ASN A 71 22.25 7.17 37.92
C ASN A 71 22.13 6.63 39.36
N ASP A 72 21.07 7.04 40.09
CA ASP A 72 20.84 6.70 41.50
C ASP A 72 19.38 6.28 41.70
N PRO A 73 19.06 4.98 41.51
CA PRO A 73 17.69 4.49 41.58
C PRO A 73 17.00 4.61 42.94
N SER A 74 17.74 4.93 44.01
CA SER A 74 17.13 5.33 45.29
C SER A 74 16.33 6.65 45.18
N THR A 75 16.59 7.44 44.14
CA THR A 75 15.98 8.74 43.90
C THR A 75 14.77 8.72 42.95
N TYR A 76 14.39 7.55 42.44
CA TYR A 76 13.22 7.37 41.55
C TYR A 76 11.95 7.06 42.36
N SER A 77 10.86 6.76 41.68
CA SER A 77 9.53 6.43 42.20
C SER A 77 8.71 5.63 41.19
N ASP A 78 7.66 4.97 41.65
CA ASP A 78 6.59 4.44 40.80
C ASP A 78 5.80 5.57 40.11
N PHE A 79 5.07 5.21 39.04
CA PHE A 79 4.30 6.15 38.24
C PHE A 79 3.25 6.91 39.05
N GLN A 80 2.53 6.22 39.94
CA GLN A 80 1.44 6.85 40.67
C GLN A 80 1.96 7.86 41.71
N THR A 81 3.06 7.56 42.39
CA THR A 81 3.77 8.50 43.27
C THR A 81 4.28 9.72 42.50
N ALA A 82 4.89 9.53 41.34
CA ALA A 82 5.38 10.63 40.51
C ALA A 82 4.22 11.50 39.97
N LEU A 83 3.16 10.88 39.46
CA LEU A 83 1.95 11.56 38.97
C LEU A 83 1.22 12.30 40.10
N ASN A 84 1.04 11.66 41.26
CA ASN A 84 0.43 12.29 42.43
C ASN A 84 1.24 13.51 42.86
N TYR A 85 2.57 13.40 43.01
CA TYR A 85 3.40 14.55 43.40
C TYR A 85 3.33 15.68 42.36
N ALA A 86 3.32 15.36 41.06
CA ALA A 86 3.16 16.35 39.99
C ALA A 86 1.78 17.02 39.97
N LEU A 87 0.73 16.34 40.42
CA LEU A 87 -0.63 16.88 40.51
C LEU A 87 -0.88 17.67 41.81
N THR A 88 -0.25 17.28 42.93
CA THR A 88 -0.47 17.90 44.26
C THR A 88 0.55 18.97 44.64
N ALA A 89 1.73 19.01 44.00
CA ALA A 89 2.76 20.03 44.24
C ALA A 89 3.15 20.81 42.96
N PRO A 90 2.20 21.39 42.20
CA PRO A 90 2.45 22.01 40.89
C PRO A 90 3.41 23.22 40.95
N ASP A 91 3.47 23.95 42.06
CA ASP A 91 4.44 25.04 42.25
C ASP A 91 5.88 24.54 42.47
N SER A 92 6.05 23.25 42.79
CA SER A 92 7.35 22.62 43.03
C SER A 92 7.91 21.87 41.83
N VAL A 93 7.05 21.33 40.96
CA VAL A 93 7.40 20.50 39.78
C VAL A 93 6.51 20.78 38.57
N SER A 94 7.09 20.73 37.37
CA SER A 94 6.40 21.05 36.11
C SER A 94 5.77 19.82 35.43
N GLY A 95 6.31 18.63 35.68
CA GLY A 95 5.82 17.37 35.12
C GLY A 95 6.62 16.14 35.55
N ILE A 96 6.34 15.00 34.92
CA ILE A 96 7.01 13.71 35.15
C ILE A 96 7.97 13.33 34.02
N GLY A 97 8.84 12.38 34.29
CA GLY A 97 9.76 11.80 33.32
C GLY A 97 10.28 10.43 33.77
N PHE A 98 10.81 9.67 32.82
CA PHE A 98 11.23 8.29 32.95
C PHE A 98 12.75 8.15 32.83
N VAL A 99 13.37 7.31 33.66
CA VAL A 99 14.83 7.03 33.62
C VAL A 99 15.09 5.65 33.02
N PHE A 100 16.03 5.54 32.09
CA PHE A 100 16.45 4.26 31.51
C PHE A 100 17.44 3.53 32.43
N THR A 101 17.33 2.21 32.53
CA THR A 101 17.95 1.38 33.57
C THR A 101 18.32 -0.02 33.08
N GLU A 102 19.39 -0.61 33.62
CA GLU A 102 19.91 -1.89 33.15
C GLU A 102 18.85 -3.00 33.28
N GLY A 103 18.53 -3.65 32.17
CA GLY A 103 17.51 -4.71 32.09
C GLY A 103 16.11 -4.27 31.62
N ASP A 104 15.82 -2.98 31.44
CA ASP A 104 14.49 -2.56 30.95
C ASP A 104 14.25 -2.80 29.45
N GLY A 105 15.32 -2.89 28.65
CA GLY A 105 15.27 -3.08 27.20
C GLY A 105 14.76 -1.87 26.42
N LEU A 106 14.63 -0.71 27.06
CA LEU A 106 14.02 0.49 26.51
C LEU A 106 15.05 1.43 25.89
N VAL A 107 14.71 1.96 24.73
CA VAL A 107 15.42 3.05 24.06
C VAL A 107 14.51 4.27 23.97
N GLY A 108 15.01 5.41 24.41
CA GLY A 108 14.39 6.72 24.24
C GLY A 108 15.10 7.54 23.17
N ILE A 109 14.36 8.01 22.17
CA ILE A 109 14.86 8.95 21.15
C ILE A 109 14.23 10.33 21.41
N ASP A 110 15.05 11.36 21.30
CA ASP A 110 14.71 12.76 21.53
C ASP A 110 15.00 13.58 20.28
N ILE A 111 13.96 14.08 19.60
CA ILE A 111 14.10 14.93 18.42
C ILE A 111 13.81 16.37 18.84
N ASP A 112 14.87 17.10 19.20
CA ASP A 112 14.84 18.52 19.58
C ASP A 112 14.44 19.40 18.38
N HIS A 113 13.58 20.40 18.65
CA HIS A 113 13.27 21.52 17.73
C HIS A 113 12.93 21.11 16.29
N CYS A 114 12.16 20.03 16.11
CA CYS A 114 11.77 19.47 14.82
C CYS A 114 10.33 19.78 14.38
N LEU A 115 9.51 20.44 15.20
CA LEU A 115 8.16 20.85 14.80
C LEU A 115 7.87 22.31 15.16
N LYS A 116 7.00 22.92 14.36
CA LYS A 116 6.53 24.31 14.47
C LYS A 116 5.01 24.33 14.49
N HIS A 117 4.45 25.30 15.21
CA HIS A 117 3.02 25.59 15.15
C HIS A 117 2.80 26.76 14.19
N THR A 118 1.97 26.55 13.17
CA THR A 118 1.49 27.56 12.22
C THR A 118 -0.02 27.73 12.38
N PRO A 119 -0.63 28.81 11.83
CA PRO A 119 -2.09 28.95 11.81
C PRO A 119 -2.82 27.78 11.13
N GLU A 120 -2.14 27.08 10.22
CA GLU A 120 -2.65 25.95 9.43
C GLU A 120 -2.45 24.58 10.10
N GLY A 121 -1.65 24.48 11.18
CA GLY A 121 -1.44 23.24 11.92
C GLY A 121 -0.03 23.06 12.49
N ILE A 122 0.37 21.80 12.72
CA ILE A 122 1.73 21.44 13.12
C ILE A 122 2.54 21.08 11.88
N VAL A 123 3.66 21.77 11.66
CA VAL A 123 4.60 21.50 10.57
C VAL A 123 5.86 20.85 11.12
N PHE A 124 6.15 19.64 10.65
CA PHE A 124 7.31 18.82 11.03
C PHE A 124 8.46 19.00 10.04
N SER A 125 9.70 18.89 10.52
CA SER A 125 10.88 18.91 9.66
C SER A 125 10.98 17.65 8.80
N PRO A 126 11.57 17.72 7.59
CA PRO A 126 11.68 16.57 6.69
C PRO A 126 12.37 15.36 7.33
N GLU A 127 13.41 15.59 8.15
CA GLU A 127 14.15 14.52 8.82
C GLU A 127 13.32 13.86 9.92
N SER A 128 12.49 14.62 10.64
CA SER A 128 11.62 14.04 11.67
C SER A 128 10.47 13.23 11.06
N LEU A 129 9.89 13.68 9.94
CA LEU A 129 8.94 12.89 9.16
C LEU A 129 9.58 11.61 8.61
N GLU A 130 10.84 11.66 8.18
CA GLU A 130 11.56 10.46 7.74
C GLU A 130 11.81 9.48 8.90
N ILE A 131 12.20 9.96 10.08
CA ILE A 131 12.35 9.12 11.28
C ILE A 131 11.01 8.49 11.68
N LEU A 132 9.93 9.28 11.71
CA LEU A 132 8.60 8.78 12.09
C LEU A 132 8.13 7.61 11.21
N LYS A 133 8.44 7.60 9.91
CA LYS A 133 8.11 6.45 9.01
C LYS A 133 8.64 5.10 9.48
N TYR A 134 9.70 5.07 10.30
CA TYR A 134 10.28 3.84 10.86
C TYR A 134 9.95 3.61 12.35
N PHE A 135 9.35 4.58 13.03
CA PHE A 135 9.15 4.56 14.48
C PHE A 135 7.71 4.78 14.97
N ASN A 136 6.80 5.22 14.10
CA ASN A 136 5.40 5.51 14.43
C ASN A 136 4.59 4.27 14.90
N ASP A 137 5.05 3.06 14.57
CA ASP A 137 4.52 1.79 15.09
C ASP A 137 4.77 1.60 16.61
N SER A 138 5.53 2.49 17.26
CA SER A 138 5.77 2.53 18.71
C SER A 138 5.37 3.90 19.29
N TYR A 139 5.25 3.97 20.62
CA TYR A 139 4.82 5.17 21.33
C TYR A 139 5.68 6.42 21.01
N CYS A 140 5.05 7.39 20.34
CA CYS A 140 5.58 8.71 20.03
C CYS A 140 4.73 9.80 20.70
N GLU A 141 5.34 10.76 21.38
CA GLU A 141 4.64 11.89 22.00
C GLU A 141 5.32 13.25 21.74
N ILE A 142 4.54 14.33 21.80
CA ILE A 142 5.04 15.70 21.69
C ILE A 142 5.62 16.15 23.03
N SER A 143 6.89 16.56 23.02
CA SER A 143 7.65 16.91 24.23
C SER A 143 7.17 18.20 24.93
N PRO A 144 7.52 18.43 26.22
CA PRO A 144 7.01 19.55 27.02
C PRO A 144 7.29 20.98 26.51
N SER A 145 8.19 21.16 25.53
CA SER A 145 8.39 22.46 24.87
C SER A 145 7.36 22.76 23.79
N ASN A 146 6.62 21.75 23.32
CA ASN A 146 5.76 21.82 22.14
C ASN A 146 6.51 22.23 20.86
N GLU A 147 7.79 21.80 20.76
CA GLU A 147 8.70 22.09 19.63
C GLU A 147 9.46 20.83 19.16
N GLY A 148 9.25 19.65 19.76
CA GLY A 148 10.00 18.43 19.44
C GLY A 148 9.32 17.15 19.94
N ILE A 149 9.83 15.99 19.52
CA ILE A 149 9.19 14.67 19.68
C ILE A 149 10.01 13.78 20.63
N ARG A 150 9.33 12.95 21.44
CA ARG A 150 9.91 11.81 22.15
C ARG A 150 9.38 10.51 21.56
N ILE A 151 10.25 9.53 21.39
CA ILE A 151 9.90 8.17 20.94
C ILE A 151 10.43 7.19 21.96
N PHE A 152 9.63 6.20 22.34
CA PHE A 152 10.03 5.09 23.19
C PHE A 152 9.82 3.79 22.42
N CYS A 153 10.84 2.93 22.34
CA CYS A 153 10.76 1.61 21.71
C CYS A 153 11.62 0.58 22.46
N TYR A 154 11.38 -0.70 22.21
CA TYR A 154 12.23 -1.78 22.72
C TYR A 154 13.39 -2.07 21.74
N GLY A 155 14.59 -2.31 22.27
CA GLY A 155 15.76 -2.74 21.48
C GLY A 155 17.10 -2.51 22.19
N GLU A 156 18.19 -2.80 21.46
CA GLU A 156 19.57 -2.56 21.89
C GLU A 156 20.19 -1.45 21.02
N LEU A 157 20.81 -0.42 21.61
CA LEU A 157 21.49 0.60 20.83
C LEU A 157 22.78 0.03 20.20
N PRO A 158 22.99 0.16 18.87
CA PRO A 158 24.25 -0.21 18.25
C PRO A 158 25.43 0.64 18.80
N PRO A 159 26.63 0.05 19.02
CA PRO A 159 27.75 0.76 19.63
C PRO A 159 28.20 2.01 18.86
N SER A 160 27.90 3.20 19.41
CA SER A 160 28.29 4.49 18.84
C SER A 160 29.11 5.35 19.79
N LYS A 161 29.93 6.24 19.21
CA LYS A 161 30.64 7.32 19.92
C LYS A 161 29.83 8.63 19.95
N LYS A 162 28.64 8.67 19.34
CA LYS A 162 27.74 9.82 19.33
C LYS A 162 26.44 9.49 20.06
N ILE A 163 26.11 10.31 21.06
CA ILE A 163 24.81 10.29 21.77
C ILE A 163 23.90 11.43 21.26
N LYS A 164 24.49 12.54 20.76
CA LYS A 164 23.79 13.62 20.07
C LYS A 164 24.33 13.84 18.65
N VAL A 165 23.44 14.18 17.73
CA VAL A 165 23.73 14.71 16.40
C VAL A 165 22.94 16.01 16.20
N LYS A 166 23.55 17.04 15.59
CA LYS A 166 22.82 18.25 15.17
C LYS A 166 22.26 18.00 13.76
N LEU A 167 20.97 18.21 13.57
CA LEU A 167 20.24 18.04 12.30
C LEU A 167 19.74 19.40 11.79
N ALA A 168 20.49 20.46 12.07
CA ALA A 168 20.02 21.82 11.88
C ALA A 168 20.14 22.29 10.43
N THR A 169 19.00 22.51 9.80
CA THR A 169 18.87 23.19 8.50
C THR A 169 18.75 24.71 8.70
N ALA A 170 18.74 25.48 7.60
CA ALA A 170 18.43 26.91 7.66
C ALA A 170 17.01 27.17 8.22
N GLU A 171 16.06 26.28 7.93
CA GLU A 171 14.68 26.37 8.39
C GLU A 171 14.51 25.93 9.87
N TYR A 172 15.30 24.96 10.32
CA TYR A 172 15.24 24.40 11.69
C TYR A 172 16.63 24.50 12.38
N PRO A 173 17.13 25.72 12.66
CA PRO A 173 18.55 25.96 13.03
C PRO A 173 19.00 25.37 14.39
N ASN A 174 18.05 24.94 15.21
CA ASN A 174 18.29 24.32 16.53
C ASN A 174 18.04 22.81 16.54
N GLN A 175 17.62 22.21 15.42
CA GLN A 175 17.23 20.80 15.38
C GLN A 175 18.37 19.85 15.70
N GLY A 176 18.05 18.78 16.42
CA GLY A 176 18.98 17.71 16.73
C GLY A 176 18.27 16.44 17.12
N ILE A 177 19.02 15.35 17.14
CA ILE A 177 18.58 14.06 17.65
C ILE A 177 19.52 13.62 18.77
N GLU A 178 18.97 13.26 19.92
CA GLU A 178 19.64 12.44 20.94
C GLU A 178 18.95 11.08 21.02
N TRP A 179 19.69 10.08 21.48
CA TRP A 179 19.17 8.73 21.75
C TRP A 179 19.82 8.16 23.00
N TYR A 180 19.05 7.44 23.81
CA TYR A 180 19.48 6.96 25.12
C TYR A 180 18.96 5.55 25.39
N ASP A 181 19.79 4.76 26.05
CA ASP A 181 19.44 3.54 26.77
C ASP A 181 20.01 3.65 28.21
N TRP A 182 19.97 2.54 28.94
CA TRP A 182 20.54 2.43 30.28
C TRP A 182 22.04 2.75 30.39
N THR A 183 22.82 2.61 29.30
CA THR A 183 24.26 2.95 29.30
C THR A 183 24.50 4.45 29.35
N SER A 184 23.46 5.24 29.04
CA SER A 184 23.46 6.71 29.00
C SER A 184 22.57 7.29 30.12
N PRO A 185 22.96 7.16 31.41
CA PRO A 185 22.10 7.43 32.57
C PRO A 185 21.52 8.85 32.60
N ARG A 186 20.31 8.94 32.06
CA ARG A 186 19.55 10.17 31.76
C ARG A 186 18.06 9.84 31.86
N PHE A 187 17.26 10.89 31.98
CA PHE A 187 15.81 10.78 31.99
C PHE A 187 15.19 11.49 30.79
N LEU A 188 14.11 10.92 30.25
CA LEU A 188 13.25 11.57 29.27
C LEU A 188 12.07 12.21 29.98
N THR A 189 11.64 13.39 29.56
CA THR A 189 10.37 13.97 30.05
C THR A 189 9.20 13.35 29.31
N THR A 190 8.13 13.01 30.04
CA THR A 190 6.93 12.36 29.49
C THR A 190 5.71 13.26 29.69
N THR A 191 4.78 13.25 28.72
CA THR A 191 3.62 14.16 28.66
C THR A 191 2.28 13.43 28.53
N GLY A 192 2.27 12.24 27.92
CA GLY A 192 1.03 11.58 27.48
C GLY A 192 0.44 12.17 26.20
N ASN A 193 1.11 13.15 25.56
CA ASN A 193 0.61 13.85 24.39
C ASN A 193 0.96 13.09 23.10
N ILE A 194 0.31 11.94 22.90
CA ILE A 194 0.53 11.05 21.75
C ILE A 194 0.44 11.82 20.43
N LEU A 195 1.35 11.52 19.52
CA LEU A 195 1.35 12.04 18.15
C LEU A 195 0.25 11.37 17.32
N ASP A 196 -0.53 12.15 16.56
CA ASP A 196 -1.61 11.59 15.73
C ASP A 196 -1.08 10.54 14.73
N GLY A 197 -1.71 9.37 14.74
CA GLY A 197 -1.30 8.20 13.97
C GLY A 197 -0.30 7.27 14.66
N ALA A 198 0.32 7.67 15.78
CA ALA A 198 1.30 6.83 16.49
C ALA A 198 0.64 5.74 17.37
N SER A 199 1.40 4.67 17.61
CA SER A 199 0.98 3.58 18.49
C SER A 199 0.81 4.02 19.95
N LYS A 200 -0.14 3.37 20.65
CA LYS A 200 -0.35 3.51 22.11
C LYS A 200 0.52 2.55 22.92
N ASP A 201 1.22 1.62 22.25
CA ASP A 201 2.08 0.62 22.85
C ASP A 201 3.57 0.91 22.56
N ILE A 202 4.45 0.43 23.44
CA ILE A 202 5.88 0.37 23.14
C ILE A 202 6.18 -0.94 22.41
N VAL A 203 6.73 -0.82 21.21
CA VAL A 203 7.01 -1.92 20.26
C VAL A 203 8.52 -2.06 20.05
N ALA A 204 8.96 -3.26 19.71
CA ALA A 204 10.36 -3.57 19.42
C ALA A 204 10.73 -3.18 17.99
N LEU A 205 11.72 -2.30 17.83
CA LEU A 205 12.05 -1.65 16.56
C LEU A 205 13.55 -1.74 16.23
N CYS A 206 14.14 -2.92 16.43
CA CYS A 206 15.57 -3.17 16.24
C CYS A 206 16.10 -2.73 14.86
N ASP A 207 15.37 -3.01 13.77
CA ASP A 207 15.80 -2.65 12.41
C ASP A 207 15.75 -1.12 12.18
N ALA A 208 14.78 -0.43 12.77
CA ALA A 208 14.69 1.03 12.74
C ALA A 208 15.82 1.68 13.55
N LEU A 209 16.21 1.10 14.69
CA LEU A 209 17.37 1.54 15.48
C LEU A 209 18.69 1.35 14.71
N VAL A 210 18.83 0.24 13.97
CA VAL A 210 19.97 0.01 13.09
C VAL A 210 20.02 1.00 11.91
N TRP A 211 18.88 1.28 11.29
CA TRP A 211 18.76 2.32 10.25
C TRP A 211 19.13 3.71 10.78
N LEU A 212 18.58 4.10 11.94
CA LEU A 212 18.83 5.39 12.59
C LEU A 212 20.31 5.55 12.94
N HIS A 213 20.93 4.49 13.46
CA HIS A 213 22.36 4.43 13.72
C HIS A 213 23.17 4.69 12.45
N GLN A 214 22.90 3.94 11.38
CA GLN A 214 23.61 4.05 10.11
C GLN A 214 23.49 5.45 9.50
N LYS A 215 22.29 6.04 9.53
CA LYS A 215 21.99 7.34 8.90
C LYS A 215 22.61 8.53 9.64
N TYR A 216 22.55 8.58 10.98
CA TYR A 216 22.95 9.78 11.73
C TYR A 216 24.18 9.59 12.65
N PHE A 217 24.36 8.40 13.21
CA PHE A 217 25.30 8.16 14.31
C PHE A 217 26.62 7.47 13.89
N THR A 218 26.72 6.91 12.67
CA THR A 218 27.98 6.37 12.10
C THR A 218 28.77 7.38 11.24
N LYS A 219 29.86 6.90 10.62
CA LYS A 219 30.58 7.55 9.52
C LYS A 219 30.40 6.73 8.23
N PRO A 220 30.38 7.34 7.02
CA PRO A 220 30.23 6.63 5.74
C PRO A 220 31.22 5.47 5.56
N GLU A 221 32.50 5.70 5.88
CA GLU A 221 33.61 4.72 5.81
C GLU A 221 33.34 3.41 6.57
N GLN A 222 32.43 3.40 7.55
CA GLN A 222 32.23 2.28 8.48
C GLN A 222 30.91 1.52 8.26
N GLN A 223 30.02 2.00 7.38
CA GLN A 223 28.68 1.42 7.17
C GLN A 223 28.75 -0.08 6.78
N ASN A 224 29.66 -0.44 5.87
CA ASN A 224 29.87 -1.83 5.42
C ASN A 224 30.48 -2.77 6.48
N ALA A 225 31.03 -2.24 7.59
CA ALA A 225 31.57 -3.04 8.68
C ALA A 225 30.51 -3.35 9.75
N VAL A 226 29.68 -2.36 10.10
CA VAL A 226 28.64 -2.49 11.14
C VAL A 226 27.65 -3.61 10.81
N VAL A 227 27.21 -3.72 9.56
CA VAL A 227 26.28 -4.78 9.10
C VAL A 227 26.86 -6.21 9.26
N LYS A 228 28.20 -6.36 9.37
CA LYS A 228 28.87 -7.66 9.53
C LYS A 228 29.25 -7.99 10.98
N SER A 229 29.42 -6.99 11.85
CA SER A 229 29.76 -7.17 13.26
C SER A 229 28.56 -7.08 14.20
N PHE A 230 27.59 -6.20 13.90
CA PHE A 230 26.35 -6.09 14.67
C PHE A 230 25.33 -7.11 14.17
N LYS A 231 25.34 -8.31 14.77
CA LYS A 231 24.15 -9.16 14.78
C LYS A 231 23.19 -8.60 15.83
N PRO A 232 22.02 -8.04 15.47
CA PRO A 232 21.03 -7.69 16.47
C PRO A 232 20.61 -8.95 17.24
N THR A 233 20.42 -8.84 18.55
CA THR A 233 20.00 -9.96 19.41
C THR A 233 18.50 -10.23 19.24
N ALA A 234 18.11 -10.62 18.03
CA ALA A 234 16.74 -10.57 17.47
C ALA A 234 15.68 -11.48 18.13
N ASN A 235 15.96 -12.02 19.33
CA ASN A 235 15.04 -12.81 20.15
C ASN A 235 14.79 -12.24 21.56
N LYS A 236 15.49 -11.17 22.00
CA LYS A 236 15.49 -10.77 23.43
C LYS A 236 14.52 -9.67 23.85
N PHE A 237 13.96 -8.89 22.92
CA PHE A 237 12.99 -7.84 23.27
C PHE A 237 11.81 -7.84 22.28
N GLN A 238 10.68 -8.43 22.69
CA GLN A 238 9.35 -8.28 22.05
C GLN A 238 8.19 -8.22 23.07
N SER A 239 8.49 -8.09 24.36
CA SER A 239 7.54 -7.87 25.45
C SER A 239 8.28 -7.23 26.64
N GLY A 240 7.64 -6.31 27.35
CA GLY A 240 8.27 -5.53 28.43
C GLY A 240 8.50 -6.31 29.74
N PRO A 241 9.32 -5.77 30.67
CA PRO A 241 9.60 -6.42 31.95
C PRO A 241 8.39 -6.50 32.89
N PHE A 242 8.39 -7.50 33.76
CA PHE A 242 7.49 -7.65 34.88
C PHE A 242 7.70 -6.54 35.93
N SER A 243 6.61 -5.97 36.45
CA SER A 243 6.65 -5.05 37.59
C SER A 243 7.06 -5.75 38.90
N ASN A 244 7.31 -4.97 39.96
CA ASN A 244 7.46 -5.55 41.31
C ASN A 244 6.24 -6.40 41.70
N ASP A 245 5.03 -5.91 41.44
CA ASP A 245 3.80 -6.64 41.77
C ASP A 245 3.63 -7.89 40.92
N ASP A 246 4.10 -7.91 39.67
CA ASP A 246 4.14 -9.12 38.85
C ASP A 246 5.13 -10.15 39.42
N ILE A 247 6.34 -9.74 39.83
CA ILE A 247 7.31 -10.64 40.47
C ILE A 247 6.78 -11.15 41.82
N LEU A 248 6.11 -10.31 42.62
CA LEU A 248 5.44 -10.75 43.85
C LEU A 248 4.33 -11.75 43.53
N ASN A 249 3.45 -11.46 42.59
CA ASN A 249 2.42 -12.38 42.12
C ASN A 249 3.01 -13.69 41.62
N LEU A 250 4.16 -13.68 40.94
CA LEU A 250 4.89 -14.88 40.52
C LEU A 250 5.48 -15.63 41.71
N CYS A 251 5.99 -14.95 42.75
CA CYS A 251 6.51 -15.56 43.97
C CYS A 251 5.41 -16.16 44.87
N HIS A 252 4.26 -15.48 45.00
CA HIS A 252 3.06 -16.01 45.67
C HIS A 252 2.39 -17.14 44.89
N LYS A 253 2.53 -17.18 43.55
CA LYS A 253 2.09 -18.31 42.70
C LYS A 253 3.18 -19.40 42.54
N ALA A 254 4.38 -19.19 43.08
CA ALA A 254 5.48 -20.12 42.93
C ALA A 254 5.24 -21.43 43.70
N ARG A 255 5.87 -22.52 43.29
CA ARG A 255 5.70 -23.83 43.94
C ARG A 255 6.24 -23.91 45.37
N ASN A 256 7.00 -22.89 45.76
CA ASN A 256 7.58 -22.64 47.08
C ASN A 256 6.93 -21.42 47.76
N SER A 257 5.76 -20.96 47.32
CA SER A 257 5.08 -19.75 47.82
C SER A 257 4.91 -19.73 49.34
N GLY A 258 4.48 -20.82 49.97
CA GLY A 258 4.39 -20.89 51.44
C GLY A 258 5.73 -20.74 52.17
N LYS A 259 6.87 -21.07 51.51
CA LYS A 259 8.21 -20.71 52.00
C LYS A 259 8.54 -19.25 51.69
N PHE A 260 8.21 -18.76 50.50
CA PHE A 260 8.37 -17.35 50.14
C PHE A 260 7.63 -16.44 51.13
N GLU A 261 6.34 -16.65 51.39
CA GLU A 261 5.52 -15.89 52.34
C GLU A 261 6.05 -15.95 53.77
N ALA A 262 6.52 -17.12 54.22
CA ALA A 262 7.14 -17.24 55.54
C ALA A 262 8.39 -16.36 55.66
N LEU A 263 9.28 -16.40 54.66
CA LEU A 263 10.50 -15.58 54.61
C LEU A 263 10.20 -14.09 54.37
N TRP A 264 9.19 -13.79 53.53
CA TRP A 264 8.76 -12.45 53.14
C TRP A 264 8.13 -11.69 54.31
N ASN A 265 7.38 -12.38 55.17
CA ASN A 265 6.80 -11.82 56.39
C ASN A 265 7.75 -11.91 57.62
N GLY A 266 9.06 -12.13 57.42
CA GLY A 266 10.07 -12.11 58.47
C GLY A 266 10.54 -13.46 59.02
N GLY A 267 9.69 -14.50 58.95
CA GLY A 267 9.90 -15.82 59.55
C GLY A 267 10.51 -16.89 58.63
N GLY A 268 10.20 -18.16 58.90
CA GLY A 268 10.57 -19.29 58.02
C GLY A 268 12.02 -19.82 58.11
N ASP A 269 12.90 -19.15 58.85
CA ASP A 269 14.21 -19.69 59.30
C ASP A 269 14.63 -18.96 60.59
N ASN A 270 15.32 -19.65 61.51
CA ASN A 270 15.75 -19.09 62.80
C ASN A 270 17.09 -18.32 62.71
N ASP A 271 17.88 -18.56 61.67
CA ASP A 271 19.06 -17.74 61.35
C ASP A 271 18.68 -16.68 60.32
N PHE A 272 18.59 -15.42 60.75
CA PHE A 272 18.32 -14.28 59.88
C PHE A 272 19.25 -14.24 58.67
N SER A 273 20.56 -14.49 58.83
CA SER A 273 21.52 -14.31 57.73
C SER A 273 21.44 -15.42 56.67
N ARG A 274 21.02 -16.63 57.06
CA ARG A 274 20.66 -17.71 56.12
C ARG A 274 19.29 -17.49 55.50
N GLY A 275 18.37 -16.95 56.29
CA GLY A 275 17.03 -16.57 55.88
C GLY A 275 17.00 -15.48 54.81
N ASP A 276 17.85 -14.46 54.95
CA ASP A 276 18.02 -13.36 54.00
C ASP A 276 18.49 -13.92 52.64
N LEU A 277 19.57 -14.72 52.64
CA LEU A 277 20.09 -15.39 51.44
C LEU A 277 19.04 -16.32 50.79
N ALA A 278 18.24 -17.03 51.61
CA ALA A 278 17.19 -17.92 51.12
C ALA A 278 16.02 -17.16 50.47
N LEU A 279 15.72 -15.93 50.90
CA LEU A 279 14.73 -15.07 50.25
C LEU A 279 15.27 -14.48 48.95
N CYS A 280 16.51 -14.00 48.96
CA CYS A 280 17.20 -13.55 47.73
C CYS A 280 17.24 -14.64 46.67
N GLY A 281 17.51 -15.90 47.03
CA GLY A 281 17.52 -17.03 46.10
C GLY A 281 16.17 -17.32 45.43
N ILE A 282 15.05 -16.94 46.05
CA ILE A 282 13.72 -17.04 45.44
C ILE A 282 13.48 -15.86 44.51
N LEU A 283 13.73 -14.63 44.98
CA LEU A 283 13.54 -13.41 44.20
C LEU A 283 14.43 -13.40 42.94
N ALA A 284 15.71 -13.74 43.07
CA ALA A 284 16.69 -13.76 41.98
C ALA A 284 16.26 -14.61 40.78
N PHE A 285 15.60 -15.75 41.03
CA PHE A 285 15.12 -16.64 39.96
C PHE A 285 14.14 -15.92 39.03
N TYR A 286 13.28 -15.05 39.56
CA TYR A 286 12.32 -14.28 38.78
C TYR A 286 12.90 -12.95 38.28
N THR A 287 13.62 -12.21 39.11
CA THR A 287 14.17 -10.90 38.71
C THR A 287 15.30 -10.99 37.68
N HIS A 288 16.05 -12.09 37.63
CA HIS A 288 17.07 -12.34 36.59
C HIS A 288 16.54 -13.13 35.38
N SER A 289 15.21 -13.23 35.22
CA SER A 289 14.63 -13.71 33.96
C SER A 289 14.86 -12.72 32.82
N GLU A 290 14.60 -13.15 31.59
CA GLU A 290 14.59 -12.25 30.41
C GLU A 290 13.48 -11.18 30.46
N MET A 291 12.65 -11.20 31.51
CA MET A 291 11.51 -10.33 31.76
C MET A 291 11.63 -9.63 33.14
N GLY A 292 12.81 -9.57 33.76
CA GLY A 292 13.00 -9.02 35.11
C GLY A 292 14.16 -8.02 35.23
N GLY A 293 14.08 -7.13 36.23
CA GLY A 293 15.03 -6.04 36.48
C GLY A 293 16.25 -6.40 37.35
N GLY A 294 16.73 -7.63 37.27
CA GLY A 294 18.01 -8.09 37.83
C GLY A 294 18.20 -7.91 39.34
N ASP A 295 19.45 -7.60 39.73
CA ASP A 295 19.86 -7.33 41.12
C ASP A 295 19.12 -6.12 41.71
N TYR A 296 18.75 -5.12 40.90
CA TYR A 296 18.03 -3.93 41.38
C TYR A 296 16.58 -4.24 41.76
N GLN A 297 15.86 -4.98 40.92
CA GLN A 297 14.51 -5.42 41.25
C GLN A 297 14.52 -6.38 42.44
N LEU A 298 15.59 -7.18 42.61
CA LEU A 298 15.78 -8.04 43.78
C LEU A 298 15.91 -7.20 45.07
N ASP A 299 16.80 -6.20 45.11
CA ASP A 299 16.97 -5.32 46.27
C ASP A 299 15.70 -4.50 46.57
N SER A 300 15.04 -3.99 45.52
CA SER A 300 13.75 -3.28 45.59
C SER A 300 12.68 -4.13 46.28
N LEU A 301 12.58 -5.42 45.92
CA LEU A 301 11.66 -6.36 46.54
C LEU A 301 12.12 -6.76 47.96
N PHE A 302 13.40 -7.06 48.18
CA PHE A 302 13.90 -7.44 49.51
C PHE A 302 13.60 -6.36 50.57
N ARG A 303 13.71 -5.08 50.21
CA ARG A 303 13.38 -3.93 51.07
C ARG A 303 11.90 -3.81 51.45
N GLN A 304 11.00 -4.45 50.70
CA GLN A 304 9.56 -4.52 51.01
C GLN A 304 9.20 -5.73 51.89
N SER A 305 10.14 -6.65 52.12
CA SER A 305 9.95 -7.79 53.02
C SER A 305 10.13 -7.41 54.49
N GLY A 306 9.43 -8.12 55.38
CA GLY A 306 9.60 -8.07 56.84
C GLY A 306 10.95 -8.60 57.36
N ARG A 307 11.96 -8.77 56.48
CA ARG A 307 13.36 -9.05 56.84
C ARG A 307 14.30 -7.87 56.63
N MET A 308 13.82 -6.79 55.99
CA MET A 308 14.60 -5.57 55.85
C MET A 308 14.98 -5.00 57.22
N ARG A 309 16.26 -4.67 57.39
CA ARG A 309 16.89 -4.26 58.66
C ARG A 309 18.22 -3.57 58.38
N ASP A 310 18.67 -2.71 59.30
CA ASP A 310 19.86 -1.86 59.14
C ASP A 310 21.11 -2.58 58.63
N LYS A 311 21.34 -3.83 59.10
CA LYS A 311 22.44 -4.69 58.64
C LYS A 311 22.53 -4.81 57.11
N TRP A 312 21.41 -4.76 56.39
CA TRP A 312 21.38 -4.87 54.93
C TRP A 312 22.27 -3.83 54.23
N ASP A 313 22.32 -2.61 54.78
CA ASP A 313 23.10 -1.50 54.24
C ASP A 313 24.42 -1.25 55.00
N GLU A 314 24.71 -2.01 56.07
CA GLU A 314 26.02 -2.01 56.74
C GLU A 314 27.14 -2.54 55.82
N ARG A 315 28.30 -1.87 55.82
CA ARG A 315 29.52 -2.38 55.17
C ARG A 315 30.02 -3.64 55.87
N HIS A 316 30.12 -4.74 55.11
CA HIS A 316 30.40 -6.08 55.66
C HIS A 316 31.57 -6.80 54.99
N TYR A 317 32.10 -6.25 53.90
CA TYR A 317 33.20 -6.85 53.12
C TYR A 317 34.38 -5.88 52.99
N ALA A 318 35.60 -6.42 52.92
CA ALA A 318 36.84 -5.64 52.84
C ALA A 318 36.98 -4.79 51.56
N ASP A 319 36.19 -5.09 50.52
CA ASP A 319 36.08 -4.28 49.29
C ASP A 319 35.06 -3.13 49.39
N GLY A 320 34.43 -2.94 50.56
CA GLY A 320 33.52 -1.85 50.84
C GLY A 320 32.06 -2.06 50.41
N ARG A 321 31.68 -3.28 50.00
CA ARG A 321 30.27 -3.66 49.77
C ARG A 321 29.46 -3.79 51.07
N THR A 322 28.15 -3.56 50.97
CA THR A 322 27.22 -3.82 52.07
C THR A 322 26.93 -5.32 52.23
N TYR A 323 26.38 -5.72 53.38
CA TYR A 323 25.90 -7.08 53.61
C TYR A 323 24.87 -7.52 52.55
N GLY A 324 23.92 -6.64 52.20
CA GLY A 324 22.92 -6.89 51.17
C GLY A 324 23.52 -7.07 49.78
N GLN A 325 24.41 -6.16 49.37
CA GLN A 325 25.14 -6.26 48.10
C GLN A 325 25.99 -7.53 48.00
N GLY A 326 26.56 -8.00 49.12
CA GLY A 326 27.24 -9.29 49.18
C GLY A 326 26.29 -10.48 49.07
N THR A 327 25.17 -10.45 49.79
CA THR A 327 24.15 -11.51 49.83
C THR A 327 23.48 -11.70 48.47
N ILE A 328 23.12 -10.60 47.80
CA ILE A 328 22.65 -10.59 46.41
C ILE A 328 23.74 -11.19 45.50
N LYS A 329 24.97 -10.65 45.51
CA LYS A 329 26.03 -11.12 44.60
C LYS A 329 26.41 -12.60 44.80
N VAL A 330 26.39 -13.11 46.03
CA VAL A 330 26.57 -14.55 46.32
C VAL A 330 25.41 -15.38 45.76
N THR A 331 24.18 -14.87 45.82
CA THR A 331 23.00 -15.50 45.21
C THR A 331 23.15 -15.56 43.69
N THR A 332 23.42 -14.42 43.05
CA THR A 332 23.50 -14.29 41.58
C THR A 332 24.69 -15.09 41.01
N MET A 333 25.81 -15.19 41.74
CA MET A 333 26.93 -16.09 41.37
C MET A 333 26.64 -17.58 41.52
N GLY A 334 25.61 -17.97 42.29
CA GLY A 334 25.13 -19.35 42.40
C GLY A 334 23.96 -19.69 41.46
N LEU A 335 23.47 -18.72 40.68
CA LEU A 335 22.25 -18.83 39.89
C LEU A 335 22.52 -19.60 38.59
N THR A 336 21.94 -20.81 38.47
CA THR A 336 22.15 -21.71 37.32
C THR A 336 20.95 -21.82 36.38
N LYS A 337 19.80 -21.26 36.78
CA LYS A 337 18.56 -21.14 35.99
C LYS A 337 17.78 -19.91 36.45
N THR A 338 16.97 -19.36 35.56
CA THR A 338 16.05 -18.24 35.84
C THR A 338 14.65 -18.57 35.30
N PHE A 339 13.66 -17.72 35.56
CA PHE A 339 12.27 -17.97 35.23
C PHE A 339 11.98 -17.82 33.73
N GLU A 340 11.52 -18.90 33.09
CA GLU A 340 11.01 -18.91 31.72
C GLU A 340 9.47 -19.04 31.73
N SER A 341 8.74 -18.08 31.17
CA SER A 341 7.26 -18.11 31.14
C SER A 341 6.73 -19.10 30.07
N ARG A 342 6.27 -20.28 30.51
CA ARG A 342 5.92 -21.43 29.65
C ARG A 342 4.64 -22.19 30.08
N GLY A 343 3.78 -22.57 29.11
CA GLY A 343 2.32 -22.79 29.24
C GLY A 343 1.74 -24.23 29.45
N ILE A 344 0.48 -24.40 29.93
CA ILE A 344 0.06 -25.53 30.83
C ILE A 344 -1.39 -26.22 30.72
N VAL A 345 -1.71 -27.32 29.98
CA VAL A 345 -3.10 -27.88 29.59
C VAL A 345 -3.63 -29.29 30.15
N SER A 346 -4.97 -29.68 30.18
CA SER A 346 -5.64 -31.09 30.11
C SER A 346 -7.22 -31.13 29.92
N THR A 347 -7.84 -32.35 29.75
CA THR A 347 -9.25 -32.83 29.45
C THR A 347 -10.37 -32.86 30.49
N GLY A 348 -11.59 -32.81 29.94
CA GLY A 348 -12.61 -33.89 29.96
C GLY A 348 -13.49 -33.79 28.68
N ALA A 349 -13.99 -34.87 28.06
CA ALA A 349 -14.86 -34.76 26.86
C ALA A 349 -15.87 -35.91 26.68
N ILE A 350 -17.16 -35.58 26.43
CA ILE A 350 -18.15 -36.44 25.74
C ILE A 350 -19.34 -35.60 25.18
N ASP A 351 -19.96 -36.12 24.11
CA ASP A 351 -21.32 -35.88 23.57
C ASP A 351 -21.75 -34.50 23.03
N GLY A 352 -22.85 -34.50 22.25
CA GLY A 352 -23.12 -33.54 21.16
C GLY A 352 -24.38 -32.63 21.24
N PRO A 353 -24.68 -31.86 20.17
CA PRO A 353 -25.50 -30.62 20.19
C PRO A 353 -27.02 -30.84 19.97
N PRO A 354 -27.91 -29.92 20.41
CA PRO A 354 -28.25 -28.69 19.64
C PRO A 354 -28.49 -27.43 20.54
N PRO A 355 -29.34 -26.43 20.21
CA PRO A 355 -28.91 -25.17 19.56
C PRO A 355 -29.14 -23.87 20.37
N LEU A 356 -28.73 -22.74 19.80
CA LEU A 356 -29.10 -21.35 20.17
C LEU A 356 -30.64 -21.11 20.12
N PRO A 357 -31.24 -20.02 20.65
CA PRO A 357 -30.65 -18.77 21.22
C PRO A 357 -31.31 -18.23 22.52
N ARG A 358 -30.87 -17.06 23.03
CA ARG A 358 -31.76 -15.87 23.22
C ARG A 358 -31.09 -14.59 23.73
N ILE A 359 -31.47 -13.46 23.13
CA ILE A 359 -31.47 -12.13 23.75
C ILE A 359 -32.90 -11.84 24.25
N ILE A 360 -33.18 -11.97 25.55
CA ILE A 360 -34.18 -11.16 26.31
C ILE A 360 -33.76 -11.22 27.79
N ALA A 361 -33.13 -10.18 28.32
CA ALA A 361 -32.87 -10.02 29.77
C ALA A 361 -32.72 -8.55 30.21
N GLN A 362 -33.14 -7.60 29.38
CA GLN A 362 -32.88 -6.17 29.58
C GLN A 362 -34.17 -5.37 29.34
N LEU A 363 -35.18 -5.59 30.21
CA LEU A 363 -36.38 -4.75 30.40
C LEU A 363 -37.26 -5.28 31.57
N ALA A 364 -36.63 -5.49 32.73
CA ALA A 364 -37.30 -5.63 34.02
C ALA A 364 -36.38 -4.99 35.07
N GLY A 365 -36.83 -3.91 35.71
CA GLY A 365 -36.03 -3.17 36.66
C GLY A 365 -36.45 -3.48 38.09
N GLU A 366 -35.68 -4.30 38.78
CA GLU A 366 -35.75 -4.48 40.23
C GLU A 366 -34.37 -4.88 40.76
N VAL A 367 -34.05 -4.51 42.00
CA VAL A 367 -32.73 -4.71 42.60
C VAL A 367 -32.77 -5.92 43.53
N GLU A 368 -32.31 -7.06 43.03
CA GLU A 368 -31.93 -8.21 43.85
C GLU A 368 -30.46 -8.59 43.60
N GLU A 369 -29.74 -8.95 44.66
CA GLU A 369 -28.35 -9.41 44.53
C GLU A 369 -28.31 -10.82 43.90
N PRO A 370 -27.52 -11.04 42.83
CA PRO A 370 -27.48 -12.33 42.16
C PRO A 370 -26.75 -13.37 43.02
N ASN A 371 -27.56 -14.23 43.64
CA ASN A 371 -27.13 -15.37 44.45
C ASN A 371 -26.19 -16.31 43.68
N ASN A 372 -25.29 -16.99 44.40
CA ASN A 372 -24.23 -17.82 43.83
C ASN A 372 -24.78 -19.02 43.01
N ASN A 373 -24.79 -18.89 41.68
CA ASN A 373 -24.95 -20.01 40.74
C ASN A 373 -23.72 -20.08 39.83
N PHE A 374 -22.76 -20.93 40.21
CA PHE A 374 -21.51 -21.11 39.47
C PHE A 374 -21.75 -21.77 38.11
N VAL A 375 -21.63 -20.99 37.04
CA VAL A 375 -21.45 -21.55 35.69
C VAL A 375 -20.15 -22.38 35.69
N ALA A 376 -20.26 -23.66 35.34
CA ALA A 376 -19.10 -24.54 35.31
C ALA A 376 -18.09 -24.08 34.23
N LYS A 377 -16.80 -24.02 34.58
CA LYS A 377 -15.74 -23.78 33.59
C LYS A 377 -15.74 -24.94 32.57
N PRO A 378 -15.65 -24.68 31.26
CA PRO A 378 -15.42 -25.74 30.28
C PRO A 378 -14.08 -26.43 30.54
N ASN A 379 -14.01 -27.72 30.23
CA ASN A 379 -12.86 -28.58 30.48
C ASN A 379 -12.41 -29.21 29.15
N PHE A 380 -11.15 -29.06 28.75
CA PHE A 380 -10.76 -29.11 27.32
C PHE A 380 -9.52 -29.99 27.03
N PRO A 381 -9.67 -31.18 26.40
CA PRO A 381 -8.68 -32.25 26.19
C PRO A 381 -7.17 -32.08 26.42
N PHE A 382 -6.61 -33.13 27.07
CA PHE A 382 -5.20 -33.44 27.33
C PHE A 382 -4.46 -33.91 26.06
N THR A 383 -4.78 -33.26 24.96
CA THR A 383 -4.43 -33.63 23.60
C THR A 383 -4.22 -32.36 22.79
N ASP A 384 -3.66 -32.52 21.61
CA ASP A 384 -3.44 -31.37 20.73
C ASP A 384 -4.78 -30.90 20.10
N LEU A 385 -5.84 -31.70 20.20
CA LEU A 385 -7.23 -31.33 19.90
C LEU A 385 -7.84 -30.42 20.99
N GLY A 386 -7.63 -30.72 22.27
CA GLY A 386 -8.13 -29.84 23.35
C GLY A 386 -7.46 -28.50 23.38
N ASN A 387 -6.16 -28.45 23.04
CA ASN A 387 -5.47 -27.20 22.73
C ASN A 387 -6.21 -26.40 21.62
N SER A 388 -6.76 -27.05 20.61
CA SER A 388 -7.55 -26.39 19.55
C SER A 388 -8.88 -25.84 20.06
N GLU A 389 -9.62 -26.62 20.84
CA GLU A 389 -10.87 -26.19 21.46
C GLU A 389 -10.66 -24.95 22.34
N ARG A 390 -9.49 -24.86 23.00
CA ARG A 390 -9.07 -23.70 23.82
C ARG A 390 -8.73 -22.47 23.00
N LEU A 391 -8.01 -22.66 21.88
CA LEU A 391 -7.71 -21.58 20.92
C LEU A 391 -9.02 -20.99 20.37
N VAL A 392 -10.00 -21.84 20.12
CA VAL A 392 -11.34 -21.46 19.66
C VAL A 392 -12.20 -20.86 20.78
N HIS A 393 -12.08 -21.32 22.02
CA HIS A 393 -12.77 -20.71 23.16
C HIS A 393 -12.29 -19.27 23.46
N LEU A 394 -10.98 -19.02 23.35
CA LEU A 394 -10.38 -17.72 23.64
C LEU A 394 -10.47 -16.72 22.49
N TYR A 395 -10.42 -17.20 21.23
CA TYR A 395 -10.27 -16.34 20.05
C TYR A 395 -11.14 -16.74 18.85
N GLY A 396 -12.08 -17.68 19.02
CA GLY A 396 -13.02 -18.11 17.98
C GLY A 396 -14.07 -17.06 17.61
N ASP A 397 -14.10 -15.91 18.29
CA ASP A 397 -14.76 -14.68 17.85
C ASP A 397 -13.94 -13.93 16.77
N ARG A 398 -12.60 -14.07 16.80
CA ARG A 398 -11.62 -13.28 16.04
C ARG A 398 -10.83 -14.05 14.99
N ILE A 399 -10.92 -15.38 14.94
CA ILE A 399 -10.25 -16.21 13.92
C ILE A 399 -11.27 -17.00 13.09
N ARG A 400 -10.98 -17.14 11.79
CA ARG A 400 -11.69 -18.01 10.85
C ARG A 400 -10.71 -18.71 9.94
N TYR A 401 -11.06 -19.90 9.44
CA TYR A 401 -10.27 -20.61 8.44
C TYR A 401 -11.11 -20.99 7.22
N CYS A 402 -10.71 -20.51 6.05
CA CYS A 402 -11.37 -20.83 4.79
C CYS A 402 -10.63 -21.99 4.09
N ASN A 403 -11.21 -23.18 4.11
CA ASN A 403 -10.62 -24.39 3.52
C ASN A 403 -10.32 -24.21 2.02
N GLN A 404 -11.25 -23.64 1.25
CA GLN A 404 -11.09 -23.41 -0.20
C GLN A 404 -9.93 -22.44 -0.54
N ASN A 405 -9.62 -21.50 0.35
CA ASN A 405 -8.54 -20.53 0.17
C ASN A 405 -7.20 -21.03 0.75
N ASN A 406 -7.22 -22.14 1.51
CA ASN A 406 -6.14 -22.57 2.39
C ASN A 406 -5.65 -21.44 3.33
N ALA A 407 -6.54 -20.53 3.74
CA ALA A 407 -6.18 -19.27 4.38
C ALA A 407 -6.88 -19.06 5.72
N TRP A 408 -6.14 -18.52 6.68
CA TRP A 408 -6.71 -17.94 7.90
C TRP A 408 -7.19 -16.52 7.64
N TYR A 409 -8.21 -16.11 8.38
CA TYR A 409 -8.71 -14.74 8.47
C TYR A 409 -8.75 -14.32 9.93
N VAL A 410 -8.40 -13.07 10.20
CA VAL A 410 -8.38 -12.52 11.57
C VAL A 410 -9.11 -11.19 11.59
N TRP A 411 -10.02 -11.03 12.54
CA TRP A 411 -10.80 -9.80 12.73
C TRP A 411 -9.91 -8.66 13.21
N SER A 412 -9.89 -7.54 12.46
CA SER A 412 -9.12 -6.33 12.79
C SER A 412 -9.82 -5.43 13.82
N GLY A 413 -11.14 -5.57 13.97
CA GLY A 413 -12.01 -4.59 14.61
C GLY A 413 -13.05 -4.00 13.63
N CYS A 414 -12.74 -3.97 12.33
CA CYS A 414 -13.63 -3.49 11.27
C CYS A 414 -13.80 -4.46 10.08
N GLN A 415 -12.86 -5.38 9.85
CA GLN A 415 -12.93 -6.35 8.76
C GLN A 415 -12.19 -7.67 9.07
N TRP A 416 -12.52 -8.72 8.31
CA TRP A 416 -11.83 -10.01 8.33
C TRP A 416 -10.64 -10.01 7.37
N GLU A 417 -9.45 -9.74 7.92
CA GLU A 417 -8.24 -9.65 7.11
C GLU A 417 -7.63 -11.04 6.84
N CYS A 418 -7.32 -11.33 5.57
CA CYS A 418 -6.56 -12.51 5.18
C CYS A 418 -5.16 -12.54 5.83
N GLU A 419 -4.75 -13.69 6.34
CA GLU A 419 -3.63 -13.80 7.26
C GLU A 419 -2.26 -13.94 6.56
N HIS A 420 -1.45 -12.88 6.63
CA HIS A 420 -0.10 -12.83 6.06
C HIS A 420 1.00 -12.50 7.10
N LYS A 421 0.66 -12.34 8.39
CA LYS A 421 1.56 -11.85 9.47
C LYS A 421 1.70 -12.84 10.65
N MET A 422 1.28 -14.09 10.45
CA MET A 422 1.22 -15.18 11.46
C MET A 422 0.46 -14.85 12.75
N ARG A 423 -0.59 -14.00 12.71
CA ARG A 423 -1.35 -13.62 13.92
C ARG A 423 -2.00 -14.82 14.62
N VAL A 424 -2.58 -15.77 13.87
CA VAL A 424 -3.17 -16.99 14.46
C VAL A 424 -2.12 -17.81 15.22
N THR A 425 -0.87 -17.85 14.76
CA THR A 425 0.24 -18.47 15.50
C THR A 425 0.55 -17.74 16.80
N LYS A 426 0.43 -16.40 16.85
CA LYS A 426 0.57 -15.61 18.08
C LYS A 426 -0.59 -15.86 19.06
N LEU A 427 -1.82 -16.05 18.55
CA LEU A 427 -2.99 -16.43 19.35
C LEU A 427 -2.88 -17.87 19.89
N ALA A 428 -2.30 -18.78 19.10
CA ALA A 428 -1.92 -20.13 19.54
C ALA A 428 -0.86 -20.10 20.66
N HIS A 429 0.21 -19.29 20.52
CA HIS A 429 1.19 -19.10 21.60
C HIS A 429 0.54 -18.55 22.88
N SER A 430 -0.38 -17.59 22.74
CA SER A 430 -1.14 -17.00 23.85
C SER A 430 -2.07 -18.03 24.50
N THR A 431 -2.71 -18.87 23.68
CA THR A 431 -3.53 -20.00 24.13
C THR A 431 -2.70 -20.94 24.99
N VAL A 432 -1.62 -21.52 24.46
CA VAL A 432 -0.79 -22.49 25.21
C VAL A 432 -0.21 -21.88 26.49
N ARG A 433 0.18 -20.59 26.48
CA ARG A 433 0.57 -19.86 27.70
C ARG A 433 -0.55 -19.75 28.73
N SER A 434 -1.77 -19.45 28.31
CA SER A 434 -2.90 -19.14 29.20
C SER A 434 -3.26 -20.25 30.18
N ILE A 435 -3.08 -21.53 29.81
CA ILE A 435 -3.61 -22.63 30.62
C ILE A 435 -2.80 -22.90 31.91
N LEU A 436 -1.66 -22.23 32.10
CA LEU A 436 -1.05 -22.04 33.44
C LEU A 436 -2.08 -21.69 34.51
N ASN A 437 -3.08 -20.90 34.12
CA ASN A 437 -4.14 -20.40 34.99
C ASN A 437 -5.24 -21.43 35.32
N GLU A 438 -5.22 -22.63 34.72
CA GLU A 438 -6.08 -23.76 35.12
C GLU A 438 -5.37 -24.71 36.07
N ALA A 439 -4.04 -24.87 35.97
CA ALA A 439 -3.26 -25.60 36.98
C ALA A 439 -3.26 -24.93 38.37
N THR A 440 -3.76 -23.69 38.46
CA THR A 440 -3.95 -22.93 39.70
C THR A 440 -5.39 -22.93 40.23
N ASP A 441 -6.33 -23.67 39.62
CA ASP A 441 -7.69 -23.77 40.14
C ASP A 441 -7.72 -24.55 41.47
N VAL A 442 -8.08 -23.86 42.56
CA VAL A 442 -7.99 -24.35 43.94
C VAL A 442 -8.85 -25.58 44.25
N ARG A 443 -9.74 -25.97 43.33
CA ARG A 443 -10.61 -27.15 43.46
C ARG A 443 -9.94 -28.45 43.00
N LEU A 444 -8.79 -28.36 42.32
CA LEU A 444 -8.07 -29.51 41.76
C LEU A 444 -7.24 -30.24 42.82
N THR A 445 -7.16 -31.56 42.71
CA THR A 445 -6.19 -32.32 43.49
C THR A 445 -4.75 -32.05 43.01
N LYS A 446 -3.79 -32.29 43.90
CA LYS A 446 -2.35 -32.23 43.60
C LYS A 446 -1.92 -33.19 42.47
N ALA A 447 -2.71 -34.23 42.17
CA ALA A 447 -2.49 -35.14 41.05
C ALA A 447 -2.93 -34.50 39.73
N GLU A 448 -4.14 -33.94 39.68
CA GLU A 448 -4.68 -33.25 38.51
C GLU A 448 -3.87 -32.02 38.16
N ALA A 449 -3.60 -31.12 39.11
CA ALA A 449 -2.77 -29.93 38.86
C ALA A 449 -1.36 -30.29 38.35
N LYS A 450 -0.77 -31.41 38.83
CA LYS A 450 0.51 -31.95 38.32
C LYS A 450 0.38 -32.53 36.92
N LEU A 451 -0.74 -33.17 36.59
CA LEU A 451 -1.03 -33.60 35.22
C LEU A 451 -1.16 -32.37 34.32
N ILE A 452 -1.95 -31.35 34.69
CA ILE A 452 -2.12 -30.10 33.92
C ILE A 452 -0.74 -29.53 33.62
N THR A 453 0.08 -29.37 34.66
CA THR A 453 1.50 -28.96 34.62
C THR A 453 2.43 -29.82 33.75
N LYS A 454 2.01 -31.01 33.27
CA LYS A 454 2.81 -31.89 32.39
C LYS A 454 2.48 -31.74 30.91
N HIS A 455 1.21 -31.82 30.50
CA HIS A 455 0.85 -31.78 29.06
C HIS A 455 1.06 -30.39 28.47
N ALA A 456 0.82 -29.36 29.25
CA ALA A 456 1.67 -28.19 29.40
C ALA A 456 2.88 -28.00 28.48
N PHE A 457 4.08 -28.14 29.06
CA PHE A 457 5.37 -27.94 28.43
C PHE A 457 5.54 -28.85 27.21
N ASN A 458 4.80 -29.97 27.14
CA ASN A 458 4.74 -30.77 25.93
C ASN A 458 4.07 -30.00 24.78
N SER A 459 2.99 -29.26 25.03
CA SER A 459 2.19 -28.52 24.03
C SER A 459 2.90 -27.28 23.48
N GLU A 460 3.93 -26.78 24.16
CA GLU A 460 4.85 -25.78 23.61
C GLU A 460 5.76 -26.33 22.49
N ASN A 461 5.87 -27.66 22.35
CA ASN A 461 6.62 -28.25 21.26
C ASN A 461 6.04 -27.78 19.92
N ALA A 462 6.89 -27.29 19.01
CA ALA A 462 6.46 -26.70 17.75
C ALA A 462 5.54 -27.63 16.90
N THR A 463 5.74 -28.95 16.95
CA THR A 463 4.87 -29.92 16.27
C THR A 463 3.47 -29.96 16.89
N ARG A 464 3.35 -29.80 18.22
CA ARG A 464 2.08 -29.76 18.96
C ARG A 464 1.39 -28.41 18.84
N MET A 465 2.15 -27.31 18.88
CA MET A 465 1.68 -25.97 18.55
C MET A 465 1.07 -25.92 17.14
N LYS A 466 1.76 -26.53 16.16
CA LYS A 466 1.21 -26.73 14.81
C LYS A 466 -0.04 -27.61 14.84
N ALA A 467 0.00 -28.78 15.48
CA ALA A 467 -1.14 -29.68 15.56
C ALA A 467 -2.40 -29.03 16.17
N MET A 468 -2.24 -28.13 17.14
CA MET A 468 -3.34 -27.30 17.66
C MET A 468 -3.92 -26.38 16.59
N VAL A 469 -3.08 -25.62 15.87
CA VAL A 469 -3.55 -24.70 14.82
C VAL A 469 -4.22 -25.49 13.69
N GLU A 470 -3.65 -26.62 13.27
CA GLU A 470 -4.24 -27.49 12.25
C GLU A 470 -5.60 -28.09 12.68
N GLN A 471 -5.74 -28.54 13.93
CA GLN A 471 -7.00 -29.11 14.45
C GLN A 471 -8.05 -28.06 14.85
N ALA A 472 -7.67 -26.79 15.03
CA ALA A 472 -8.63 -25.70 15.23
C ALA A 472 -9.39 -25.34 13.95
N ARG A 473 -8.76 -25.53 12.76
CA ARG A 473 -9.34 -25.23 11.44
C ARG A 473 -10.82 -25.64 11.28
N PRO A 474 -11.25 -26.89 11.54
CA PRO A 474 -12.66 -27.27 11.38
C PRO A 474 -13.62 -26.54 12.34
N MET A 475 -13.19 -26.22 13.56
CA MET A 475 -14.04 -25.62 14.60
C MET A 475 -14.38 -24.14 14.33
N VAL A 476 -13.51 -23.45 13.58
CA VAL A 476 -13.68 -22.07 13.11
C VAL A 476 -13.68 -22.00 11.58
N SER A 477 -14.11 -23.09 10.95
CA SER A 477 -14.15 -23.17 9.49
C SER A 477 -15.29 -22.33 8.92
N ILE A 478 -15.02 -21.69 7.80
CA ILE A 478 -16.01 -21.04 6.93
C ILE A 478 -15.77 -21.47 5.48
N LEU A 479 -16.82 -21.33 4.68
CA LEU A 479 -16.78 -21.45 3.24
C LEU A 479 -16.37 -20.11 2.60
N GLN A 480 -15.73 -20.17 1.44
CA GLN A 480 -15.36 -18.97 0.67
C GLN A 480 -16.57 -18.09 0.27
N ASP A 481 -17.77 -18.67 0.28
CA ASP A 481 -19.02 -18.00 -0.10
C ASP A 481 -19.80 -17.44 1.11
N GLU A 482 -19.27 -17.59 2.33
CA GLU A 482 -19.75 -16.88 3.53
C GLU A 482 -19.04 -15.53 3.72
N LEU A 483 -17.82 -15.37 3.19
CA LEU A 483 -17.10 -14.10 3.16
C LEU A 483 -17.78 -13.11 2.20
N ASP A 484 -18.00 -11.88 2.65
CA ASP A 484 -18.67 -10.81 1.89
C ASP A 484 -20.05 -11.22 1.29
N ALA A 485 -20.74 -12.16 1.93
CA ALA A 485 -22.03 -12.72 1.49
C ALA A 485 -23.21 -11.72 1.51
N HIS A 486 -23.00 -10.51 2.03
CA HIS A 486 -24.00 -9.44 2.14
C HIS A 486 -23.74 -8.32 1.12
N PRO A 487 -24.15 -8.46 -0.16
CA PRO A 487 -23.82 -7.50 -1.22
C PRO A 487 -24.30 -6.08 -0.91
N MET A 488 -25.50 -5.93 -0.34
CA MET A 488 -26.09 -4.64 0.00
C MET A 488 -25.49 -3.95 1.24
N LEU A 489 -24.54 -4.58 1.93
CA LEU A 489 -23.78 -3.93 2.98
C LEU A 489 -22.45 -3.44 2.42
N LEU A 490 -22.10 -2.19 2.70
CA LEU A 490 -20.82 -1.60 2.33
C LEU A 490 -20.01 -1.34 3.61
N ASN A 491 -18.90 -2.04 3.79
CA ASN A 491 -18.01 -1.79 4.92
C ASN A 491 -17.21 -0.49 4.65
N VAL A 492 -17.20 0.44 5.61
CA VAL A 492 -16.52 1.74 5.55
C VAL A 492 -15.70 1.94 6.83
N ALA A 493 -14.74 2.87 6.86
CA ALA A 493 -13.77 2.94 7.96
C ALA A 493 -14.38 3.21 9.36
N ASN A 494 -15.62 3.72 9.44
CA ASN A 494 -16.34 4.01 10.68
C ASN A 494 -17.62 3.15 10.91
N GLY A 495 -17.87 2.12 10.10
CA GLY A 495 -19.02 1.22 10.28
C GLY A 495 -19.42 0.48 9.01
N ILE A 496 -20.68 0.06 8.93
CA ILE A 496 -21.24 -0.65 7.78
C ILE A 496 -22.46 0.13 7.28
N VAL A 497 -22.45 0.61 6.03
CA VAL A 497 -23.61 1.28 5.42
C VAL A 497 -24.54 0.21 4.82
N ASP A 498 -25.79 0.18 5.25
CA ASP A 498 -26.83 -0.59 4.55
C ASP A 498 -27.35 0.20 3.35
N LEU A 499 -27.01 -0.26 2.15
CA LEU A 499 -27.39 0.38 0.88
C LEU A 499 -28.88 0.22 0.53
N LYS A 500 -29.68 -0.49 1.36
CA LYS A 500 -31.15 -0.52 1.26
C LYS A 500 -31.81 0.68 1.95
N THR A 501 -31.15 1.26 2.95
CA THR A 501 -31.69 2.34 3.82
C THR A 501 -30.85 3.61 3.84
N GLY A 502 -29.58 3.55 3.46
CA GLY A 502 -28.61 4.63 3.58
C GLY A 502 -28.11 4.88 5.01
N GLN A 503 -28.33 3.94 5.94
CA GLN A 503 -27.98 4.09 7.35
C GLN A 503 -26.65 3.43 7.70
N LEU A 504 -25.90 4.04 8.62
CA LEU A 504 -24.67 3.48 9.21
C LEU A 504 -25.01 2.57 10.40
N LEU A 505 -24.49 1.36 10.34
CA LEU A 505 -24.52 0.34 11.40
C LEU A 505 -23.12 0.20 12.02
N PRO A 506 -22.99 -0.27 13.28
CA PRO A 506 -21.69 -0.62 13.84
C PRO A 506 -21.07 -1.83 13.10
N HIS A 507 -19.75 -1.96 13.17
CA HIS A 507 -19.06 -3.16 12.67
C HIS A 507 -19.49 -4.42 13.46
N ASP A 508 -19.85 -5.47 12.74
CA ASP A 508 -20.20 -6.78 13.32
C ASP A 508 -19.35 -7.90 12.69
N PRO A 509 -18.49 -8.60 13.47
CA PRO A 509 -17.70 -9.72 12.96
C PRO A 509 -18.55 -10.88 12.42
N ASN A 510 -19.82 -11.02 12.84
CA ASN A 510 -20.68 -12.11 12.39
C ASN A 510 -21.12 -11.97 10.92
N LEU A 511 -20.99 -10.77 10.33
CA LEU A 511 -21.31 -10.51 8.92
C LEU A 511 -20.19 -10.92 7.95
N LEU A 512 -19.04 -11.41 8.45
CA LEU A 512 -17.93 -11.97 7.66
C LEU A 512 -17.43 -11.07 6.50
N LEU A 513 -17.53 -9.75 6.66
CA LEU A 513 -17.04 -8.78 5.67
C LEU A 513 -15.51 -8.76 5.68
N SER A 514 -14.90 -8.97 4.51
CA SER A 514 -13.43 -9.11 4.34
C SER A 514 -12.78 -8.01 3.50
N GLN A 515 -13.62 -7.16 2.88
CA GLN A 515 -13.26 -5.98 2.11
C GLN A 515 -13.75 -4.70 2.82
N MET A 516 -13.12 -3.56 2.55
CA MET A 516 -13.56 -2.25 3.04
C MET A 516 -13.34 -1.13 2.02
N ALA A 517 -14.26 -0.15 1.99
CA ALA A 517 -14.13 1.07 1.21
C ALA A 517 -13.27 2.12 1.94
N ASN A 518 -12.45 2.85 1.19
CA ASN A 518 -11.44 3.77 1.72
C ASN A 518 -12.03 5.17 2.02
N VAL A 519 -13.07 5.20 2.84
CA VAL A 519 -13.88 6.39 3.13
C VAL A 519 -14.56 6.26 4.50
N THR A 520 -14.94 7.39 5.11
CA THR A 520 -15.83 7.41 6.29
C THR A 520 -17.20 7.94 5.88
N PHE A 521 -18.27 7.39 6.45
CA PHE A 521 -19.62 7.88 6.23
C PHE A 521 -19.96 9.02 7.19
N ASP A 522 -20.41 10.15 6.64
CA ASP A 522 -21.14 11.21 7.35
C ASP A 522 -22.36 11.60 6.50
N SER A 523 -23.56 11.42 7.04
CA SER A 523 -24.83 11.75 6.38
C SER A 523 -24.99 13.24 6.02
N ASN A 524 -24.20 14.12 6.62
CA ASN A 524 -24.27 15.57 6.42
C ASN A 524 -23.33 16.05 5.31
N ALA A 525 -22.30 15.26 4.97
CA ALA A 525 -21.30 15.61 3.98
C ALA A 525 -21.91 15.89 2.60
N LYS A 526 -21.27 16.82 1.87
CA LYS A 526 -21.65 17.30 0.53
C LYS A 526 -20.42 17.33 -0.36
N SER A 527 -20.66 17.28 -1.67
CA SER A 527 -19.62 17.15 -2.69
C SER A 527 -19.74 18.21 -3.80
N PRO A 528 -19.83 19.52 -3.48
CA PRO A 528 -20.16 20.55 -4.46
C PRO A 528 -19.17 20.68 -5.62
N LYS A 529 -17.90 20.27 -5.47
CA LYS A 529 -16.93 20.25 -6.59
C LYS A 529 -17.14 19.02 -7.47
N TRP A 530 -17.46 17.86 -6.88
CA TRP A 530 -17.89 16.67 -7.64
C TRP A 530 -19.18 16.94 -8.41
N ASP A 531 -20.18 17.52 -7.76
CA ASP A 531 -21.49 17.81 -8.35
C ASP A 531 -21.32 18.74 -9.57
N ALA A 532 -20.53 19.81 -9.42
CA ALA A 532 -20.19 20.71 -10.52
C ALA A 532 -19.31 20.07 -11.62
N PHE A 533 -18.48 19.08 -11.28
CA PHE A 533 -17.68 18.32 -12.24
C PHE A 533 -18.53 17.33 -13.05
N VAL A 534 -19.51 16.67 -12.42
CA VAL A 534 -20.46 15.77 -13.08
C VAL A 534 -21.42 16.57 -13.97
N ASP A 535 -21.95 17.71 -13.49
CA ASP A 535 -22.72 18.65 -14.30
C ASP A 535 -21.93 19.12 -15.53
N TRP A 536 -20.66 19.50 -15.33
CA TRP A 536 -19.76 19.87 -16.43
C TRP A 536 -19.54 18.71 -17.42
N CYS A 537 -19.29 17.48 -16.98
CA CYS A 537 -19.06 16.33 -17.88
C CYS A 537 -20.22 16.14 -18.87
N PHE A 538 -21.46 16.35 -18.40
CA PHE A 538 -22.69 16.11 -19.15
C PHE A 538 -23.41 17.40 -19.62
N LYS A 539 -22.78 18.57 -19.50
CA LYS A 539 -23.32 19.89 -19.89
C LYS A 539 -24.69 20.20 -19.25
N GLY A 540 -24.92 19.73 -18.02
CA GLY A 540 -26.17 19.90 -17.30
C GLY A 540 -27.34 19.03 -17.76
N ASP A 541 -27.11 17.99 -18.58
CA ASP A 541 -28.12 16.97 -18.90
C ASP A 541 -28.48 16.17 -17.64
N GLN A 542 -29.53 16.60 -16.94
CA GLN A 542 -30.00 15.98 -15.72
C GLN A 542 -30.54 14.56 -15.94
N GLU A 543 -31.00 14.19 -17.14
CA GLU A 543 -31.46 12.83 -17.43
C GLU A 543 -30.25 11.87 -17.45
N LEU A 544 -29.17 12.29 -18.11
CA LEU A 544 -27.91 11.54 -18.17
C LEU A 544 -27.15 11.55 -16.83
N ILE A 545 -27.13 12.66 -16.09
CA ILE A 545 -26.54 12.74 -14.74
C ILE A 545 -27.24 11.75 -13.79
N ASN A 546 -28.58 11.77 -13.77
CA ASN A 546 -29.36 10.83 -12.95
C ASN A 546 -29.13 9.37 -13.36
N PHE A 547 -28.99 9.08 -14.66
CA PHE A 547 -28.61 7.73 -15.12
C PHE A 547 -27.24 7.32 -14.59
N VAL A 548 -26.24 8.20 -14.69
CA VAL A 548 -24.85 7.91 -14.29
C VAL A 548 -24.74 7.76 -12.77
N GLN A 549 -25.46 8.57 -11.99
CA GLN A 549 -25.58 8.41 -10.53
C GLN A 549 -26.21 7.05 -10.16
N LYS A 550 -27.33 6.68 -10.80
CA LYS A 550 -27.97 5.36 -10.63
C LYS A 550 -27.02 4.22 -10.99
N ALA A 551 -26.30 4.32 -12.11
CA ALA A 551 -25.35 3.30 -12.56
C ALA A 551 -24.18 3.13 -11.57
N ALA A 552 -23.60 4.24 -11.08
CA ALA A 552 -22.47 4.22 -10.15
C ALA A 552 -22.88 3.74 -8.74
N GLY A 553 -24.04 4.17 -8.24
CA GLY A 553 -24.59 3.66 -6.99
C GLY A 553 -24.96 2.17 -7.05
N TYR A 554 -25.52 1.72 -8.18
CA TYR A 554 -25.72 0.30 -8.47
C TYR A 554 -24.41 -0.50 -8.48
N SER A 555 -23.34 0.05 -9.05
CA SER A 555 -22.00 -0.55 -9.05
C SER A 555 -21.41 -0.79 -7.66
N MET A 556 -21.88 -0.09 -6.64
CA MET A 556 -21.46 -0.25 -5.24
C MET A 556 -22.27 -1.34 -4.49
N ALA A 557 -23.42 -1.75 -5.05
CA ALA A 557 -24.47 -2.49 -4.35
C ALA A 557 -24.34 -4.03 -4.36
N GLY A 558 -23.50 -4.60 -5.23
CA GLY A 558 -23.24 -6.05 -5.34
C GLY A 558 -24.41 -6.94 -5.80
N GLU A 559 -25.67 -6.51 -5.67
CA GLU A 559 -26.88 -7.18 -6.17
C GLU A 559 -27.04 -6.91 -7.69
N ILE A 560 -26.28 -7.62 -8.53
CA ILE A 560 -26.24 -7.39 -9.98
C ILE A 560 -27.43 -8.05 -10.70
N TYR A 561 -28.53 -7.30 -10.85
CA TYR A 561 -29.71 -7.71 -11.64
C TYR A 561 -29.64 -7.29 -13.11
N ALA A 562 -29.12 -6.10 -13.39
CA ALA A 562 -28.93 -5.59 -14.75
C ALA A 562 -27.60 -6.11 -15.33
N GLN A 563 -27.67 -6.80 -16.48
CA GLN A 563 -26.51 -7.32 -17.23
C GLN A 563 -25.74 -6.20 -17.96
N SER A 564 -25.35 -5.14 -17.25
CA SER A 564 -24.75 -3.93 -17.81
C SER A 564 -23.25 -4.06 -18.05
N PHE A 565 -22.79 -3.49 -19.17
CA PHE A 565 -21.39 -3.24 -19.52
C PHE A 565 -21.26 -1.79 -19.97
N TYR A 566 -20.62 -0.94 -19.16
CA TYR A 566 -20.59 0.50 -19.38
C TYR A 566 -19.37 0.89 -20.22
N ILE A 567 -19.60 1.64 -21.29
CA ILE A 567 -18.56 2.20 -22.15
C ILE A 567 -18.65 3.72 -22.07
N LEU A 568 -17.65 4.36 -21.49
CA LEU A 568 -17.51 5.81 -21.40
C LEU A 568 -16.78 6.26 -22.65
N TYR A 569 -17.47 7.00 -23.50
CA TYR A 569 -17.01 7.33 -24.85
C TYR A 569 -16.94 8.84 -25.09
N GLY A 570 -15.84 9.26 -25.72
CA GLY A 570 -15.57 10.62 -26.18
C GLY A 570 -14.05 10.83 -26.24
N ASP A 571 -13.59 11.91 -26.87
CA ASP A 571 -12.16 12.22 -27.08
C ASP A 571 -11.37 12.43 -25.76
N SER A 572 -10.11 12.85 -25.86
CA SER A 572 -9.33 13.32 -24.71
C SER A 572 -10.01 14.50 -24.00
N ASP A 573 -9.59 14.79 -22.76
CA ASP A 573 -9.88 16.03 -22.04
C ASP A 573 -11.36 16.22 -21.61
N ASN A 574 -12.07 15.11 -21.37
CA ASN A 574 -13.49 15.07 -21.03
C ASN A 574 -13.83 14.49 -19.64
N GLY A 575 -12.83 14.14 -18.82
CA GLY A 575 -13.03 13.72 -17.42
C GLY A 575 -13.37 12.25 -17.18
N LYS A 576 -13.50 11.41 -18.22
CA LYS A 576 -13.85 9.96 -18.11
C LYS A 576 -13.05 9.24 -17.01
N SER A 577 -11.72 9.29 -17.11
CA SER A 577 -10.81 8.58 -16.21
C SER A 577 -10.87 9.15 -14.79
N THR A 578 -10.96 10.49 -14.64
CA THR A 578 -11.12 11.14 -13.33
C THR A 578 -12.41 10.70 -12.63
N PHE A 579 -13.54 10.62 -13.34
CA PHE A 579 -14.79 10.11 -12.79
C PHE A 579 -14.64 8.65 -12.33
N MET A 580 -14.10 7.80 -13.21
CA MET A 580 -13.94 6.36 -12.98
C MET A 580 -12.97 6.04 -11.84
N ASP A 581 -11.81 6.71 -11.78
CA ASP A 581 -10.80 6.52 -10.75
C ASP A 581 -11.25 7.03 -9.38
N THR A 582 -11.97 8.17 -9.32
CA THR A 582 -12.45 8.72 -8.03
C THR A 582 -13.36 7.72 -7.33
N ILE A 583 -14.29 7.10 -8.07
CA ILE A 583 -15.20 6.08 -7.53
C ILE A 583 -14.41 4.79 -7.18
N ARG A 584 -13.49 4.35 -8.04
CA ARG A 584 -12.66 3.16 -7.80
C ARG A 584 -11.84 3.27 -6.50
N PHE A 585 -11.12 4.38 -6.31
CA PHE A 585 -10.28 4.57 -5.12
C PHE A 585 -11.11 4.79 -3.84
N LEU A 586 -12.28 5.44 -3.94
CA LEU A 586 -13.23 5.57 -2.83
C LEU A 586 -13.75 4.19 -2.39
N LEU A 587 -14.06 3.30 -3.33
CA LEU A 587 -14.56 1.95 -3.04
C LEU A 587 -13.52 0.98 -2.46
N GLY A 588 -12.25 1.39 -2.33
CA GLY A 588 -11.21 0.61 -1.66
C GLY A 588 -11.08 -0.82 -2.22
N ASP A 589 -11.14 -1.81 -1.33
CA ASP A 589 -11.00 -3.23 -1.72
C ASP A 589 -12.09 -3.71 -2.69
N TYR A 590 -13.27 -3.08 -2.69
CA TYR A 590 -14.37 -3.42 -3.61
C TYR A 590 -14.12 -2.93 -5.06
N GLY A 591 -13.16 -2.03 -5.27
CA GLY A 591 -12.72 -1.57 -6.58
C GLY A 591 -11.54 -2.40 -7.12
N ASP A 592 -11.42 -2.55 -8.44
CA ASP A 592 -10.19 -3.02 -9.09
C ASP A 592 -10.08 -2.55 -10.54
N GLU A 593 -8.89 -2.71 -11.13
CA GLU A 593 -8.56 -2.37 -12.51
C GLU A 593 -8.15 -3.63 -13.28
N ALA A 594 -8.94 -3.99 -14.29
CA ALA A 594 -8.68 -5.15 -15.13
C ALA A 594 -7.89 -4.78 -16.39
N PRO A 595 -6.89 -5.59 -16.79
CA PRO A 595 -6.20 -5.40 -18.05
C PRO A 595 -7.16 -5.55 -19.24
N ASP A 596 -6.88 -4.82 -20.32
CA ASP A 596 -7.62 -4.85 -21.58
C ASP A 596 -7.79 -6.30 -22.11
N SER A 597 -6.78 -7.16 -21.91
CA SER A 597 -6.73 -8.59 -22.22
C SER A 597 -7.97 -9.38 -21.80
N LEU A 598 -8.61 -8.97 -20.70
CA LEU A 598 -9.85 -9.57 -20.19
C LEU A 598 -11.03 -9.35 -21.16
N LEU A 599 -11.05 -8.24 -21.89
CA LEU A 599 -12.19 -7.76 -22.67
C LEU A 599 -12.02 -7.90 -24.19
N ILE A 600 -10.79 -7.95 -24.71
CA ILE A 600 -10.50 -8.09 -26.15
C ILE A 600 -10.05 -9.50 -26.58
N LYS A 601 -10.05 -9.77 -27.89
CA LYS A 601 -9.74 -11.11 -28.44
C LYS A 601 -8.23 -11.32 -28.63
N GLN A 602 -7.57 -11.91 -27.65
CA GLN A 602 -6.18 -12.33 -27.76
C GLN A 602 -5.97 -13.53 -28.72
N LYS A 603 -4.76 -13.63 -29.30
CA LYS A 603 -4.35 -14.71 -30.22
C LYS A 603 -4.15 -16.06 -29.51
N HIS A 604 -3.67 -16.01 -28.26
CA HIS A 604 -3.65 -17.15 -27.33
C HIS A 604 -4.83 -16.98 -26.35
N GLY A 605 -5.39 -18.09 -25.87
CA GLY A 605 -6.62 -18.03 -25.06
C GLY A 605 -6.40 -17.35 -23.71
N SER A 606 -7.14 -16.25 -23.45
CA SER A 606 -6.97 -15.46 -22.22
C SER A 606 -7.15 -16.31 -20.95
N HIS A 607 -6.35 -16.00 -19.94
CA HIS A 607 -6.13 -16.87 -18.80
C HIS A 607 -7.31 -16.86 -17.81
N PRO A 608 -7.83 -18.04 -17.38
CA PRO A 608 -8.86 -18.13 -16.34
C PRO A 608 -8.53 -17.46 -14.99
N THR A 609 -7.26 -17.11 -14.76
CA THR A 609 -6.78 -16.34 -13.60
C THR A 609 -7.32 -14.91 -13.60
N GLU A 610 -7.43 -14.27 -14.77
CA GLU A 610 -7.98 -12.91 -14.91
C GLU A 610 -9.43 -12.85 -14.41
N ILE A 611 -10.19 -13.94 -14.61
CA ILE A 611 -11.58 -14.07 -14.15
C ILE A 611 -11.64 -14.29 -12.63
N ALA A 612 -10.64 -14.97 -12.04
CA ALA A 612 -10.64 -15.32 -10.62
C ALA A 612 -10.44 -14.10 -9.70
N GLY A 613 -9.70 -13.09 -10.16
CA GLY A 613 -9.54 -11.81 -9.44
C GLY A 613 -10.82 -10.97 -9.33
N LEU A 614 -11.87 -11.31 -10.09
CA LEU A 614 -13.14 -10.57 -10.12
C LEU A 614 -14.16 -11.03 -9.06
N LYS A 615 -13.79 -11.97 -8.17
CA LYS A 615 -14.62 -12.39 -7.03
C LYS A 615 -14.55 -11.35 -5.91
N GLY A 616 -15.68 -11.06 -5.24
CA GLY A 616 -15.77 -10.07 -4.16
C GLY A 616 -15.89 -8.61 -4.64
N LYS A 617 -15.19 -8.27 -5.73
CA LYS A 617 -15.20 -6.94 -6.36
C LYS A 617 -16.59 -6.51 -6.83
N ARG A 618 -16.83 -5.19 -6.81
CA ARG A 618 -18.11 -4.54 -7.15
C ARG A 618 -17.97 -3.56 -8.32
N LEU A 619 -16.86 -2.82 -8.38
CA LEU A 619 -16.48 -2.00 -9.54
C LEU A 619 -15.19 -2.53 -10.16
N ILE A 620 -15.25 -2.91 -11.44
CA ILE A 620 -14.08 -3.22 -12.27
C ILE A 620 -13.94 -2.16 -13.34
N THR A 621 -12.80 -1.48 -13.37
CA THR A 621 -12.44 -0.50 -14.39
C THR A 621 -11.51 -1.13 -15.43
N SER A 622 -11.46 -0.58 -16.65
CA SER A 622 -10.45 -0.92 -17.65
C SER A 622 -10.28 0.27 -18.61
N SER A 623 -9.06 0.56 -19.05
CA SER A 623 -8.76 1.77 -19.83
C SER A 623 -8.12 1.45 -21.17
N GLU A 624 -8.50 2.23 -22.18
CA GLU A 624 -8.00 2.20 -23.57
C GLU A 624 -8.30 0.91 -24.36
N PHE A 625 -8.81 1.09 -25.59
CA PHE A 625 -8.75 0.08 -26.63
C PHE A 625 -8.01 0.65 -27.84
N GLU A 626 -7.04 -0.10 -28.38
CA GLU A 626 -6.44 0.21 -29.68
C GLU A 626 -7.54 0.35 -30.75
N LYS A 627 -7.35 1.26 -31.71
CA LYS A 627 -8.31 1.50 -32.79
C LYS A 627 -8.60 0.21 -33.56
N ASN A 628 -9.87 -0.05 -33.86
CA ASN A 628 -10.38 -1.23 -34.55
C ASN A 628 -10.25 -2.58 -33.79
N THR A 629 -9.95 -2.57 -32.49
CA THR A 629 -9.78 -3.82 -31.71
C THR A 629 -11.10 -4.57 -31.51
N PRO A 630 -11.16 -5.89 -31.82
CA PRO A 630 -12.40 -6.66 -31.72
C PRO A 630 -12.70 -7.10 -30.28
N LEU A 631 -13.86 -6.67 -29.77
CA LEU A 631 -14.35 -7.03 -28.44
C LEU A 631 -14.55 -8.55 -28.31
N ASN A 632 -14.15 -9.13 -27.19
CA ASN A 632 -14.39 -10.52 -26.86
C ASN A 632 -15.83 -10.72 -26.37
N VAL A 633 -16.79 -10.59 -27.29
CA VAL A 633 -18.24 -10.64 -27.02
C VAL A 633 -18.66 -11.89 -26.22
N LYS A 634 -17.99 -13.04 -26.41
CA LYS A 634 -18.23 -14.24 -25.60
C LYS A 634 -17.81 -14.04 -24.14
N ARG A 635 -16.64 -13.44 -23.89
CA ARG A 635 -16.16 -13.13 -22.54
C ARG A 635 -16.97 -12.02 -21.88
N VAL A 636 -17.30 -10.94 -22.58
CA VAL A 636 -18.18 -9.89 -22.03
C VAL A 636 -19.53 -10.47 -21.64
N LYS A 637 -20.16 -11.32 -22.47
CA LYS A 637 -21.38 -12.06 -22.09
C LYS A 637 -21.17 -12.98 -20.88
N GLN A 638 -20.03 -13.66 -20.78
CA GLN A 638 -19.68 -14.52 -19.64
C GLN A 638 -19.49 -13.73 -18.33
N LEU A 639 -18.90 -12.54 -18.39
CA LEU A 639 -18.67 -11.67 -17.23
C LEU A 639 -19.92 -10.85 -16.82
N THR A 640 -20.91 -10.77 -17.71
CA THR A 640 -22.23 -10.17 -17.46
C THR A 640 -23.33 -11.24 -17.40
N ASN A 641 -23.00 -12.36 -16.76
CA ASN A 641 -23.91 -13.47 -16.43
C ASN A 641 -23.84 -13.73 -14.93
N GLN A 642 -24.99 -14.08 -14.34
CA GLN A 642 -25.16 -14.29 -12.90
C GLN A 642 -24.12 -15.21 -12.25
N THR A 643 -23.65 -16.25 -12.94
CA THR A 643 -22.62 -17.19 -12.44
C THR A 643 -21.39 -17.22 -13.33
N ILE A 644 -20.22 -16.96 -12.74
CA ILE A 644 -18.93 -16.86 -13.42
C ILE A 644 -18.00 -17.98 -12.93
N LYS A 645 -17.31 -18.67 -13.83
CA LYS A 645 -16.35 -19.74 -13.53
C LYS A 645 -14.92 -19.30 -13.84
N GLY A 646 -14.04 -19.38 -12.84
CA GLY A 646 -12.62 -18.99 -12.90
C GLY A 646 -11.73 -19.97 -12.13
N ARG A 647 -10.41 -19.75 -12.13
CA ARG A 647 -9.46 -20.48 -11.25
C ARG A 647 -8.25 -19.60 -10.95
N PHE A 648 -7.67 -19.73 -9.77
CA PHE A 648 -6.37 -19.10 -9.48
C PHE A 648 -5.22 -19.85 -10.17
N MET A 649 -4.04 -19.23 -10.24
CA MET A 649 -2.87 -19.85 -10.88
C MET A 649 -2.43 -21.10 -10.10
N GLY A 650 -2.43 -22.25 -10.77
CA GLY A 650 -2.15 -23.55 -10.14
C GLY A 650 -3.32 -24.16 -9.34
N GLY A 651 -4.46 -23.46 -9.24
CA GLY A 651 -5.63 -23.92 -8.49
C GLY A 651 -6.74 -24.52 -9.36
N ASP A 652 -7.72 -25.15 -8.70
CA ASP A 652 -8.92 -25.69 -9.30
C ASP A 652 -9.93 -24.62 -9.74
N PHE A 653 -10.88 -25.03 -10.59
CA PHE A 653 -11.96 -24.15 -11.04
C PHE A 653 -13.09 -24.04 -10.01
N PHE A 654 -13.32 -22.83 -9.52
CA PHE A 654 -14.47 -22.45 -8.71
C PHE A 654 -15.50 -21.66 -9.54
N THR A 655 -16.73 -21.56 -9.01
CA THR A 655 -17.80 -20.72 -9.59
C THR A 655 -18.24 -19.73 -8.53
N PHE A 656 -18.55 -18.50 -8.92
CA PHE A 656 -19.02 -17.44 -8.03
C PHE A 656 -20.15 -16.64 -8.69
N ILE A 657 -20.93 -15.93 -7.88
CA ILE A 657 -21.99 -15.04 -8.36
C ILE A 657 -21.36 -13.71 -8.80
N GLN A 658 -21.82 -13.13 -9.90
CA GLN A 658 -21.38 -11.81 -10.36
C GLN A 658 -21.81 -10.74 -9.35
N GLN A 659 -20.85 -10.19 -8.60
CA GLN A 659 -21.03 -8.99 -7.76
C GLN A 659 -20.50 -7.72 -8.45
N HIS A 660 -19.68 -7.86 -9.50
CA HIS A 660 -19.06 -6.73 -10.18
C HIS A 660 -19.88 -6.20 -11.36
N THR A 661 -19.76 -4.89 -11.56
CA THR A 661 -20.01 -4.19 -12.82
C THR A 661 -18.70 -3.89 -13.52
N ILE A 662 -18.72 -3.77 -14.85
CA ILE A 662 -17.53 -3.41 -15.65
C ILE A 662 -17.78 -2.06 -16.32
N TRP A 663 -16.86 -1.13 -16.07
CA TRP A 663 -16.77 0.19 -16.68
C TRP A 663 -15.49 0.27 -17.51
N VAL A 664 -15.60 0.82 -18.73
CA VAL A 664 -14.45 1.01 -19.62
C VAL A 664 -14.43 2.43 -20.13
N ASP A 665 -13.31 3.14 -20.00
CA ASP A 665 -13.12 4.41 -20.70
C ASP A 665 -12.29 4.24 -21.98
N THR A 666 -12.79 4.85 -23.07
CA THR A 666 -12.11 4.76 -24.37
C THR A 666 -12.40 5.95 -25.28
N ASN A 667 -11.39 6.33 -26.05
CA ASN A 667 -11.51 7.29 -27.15
C ASN A 667 -11.98 6.59 -28.46
N HIS A 668 -11.96 5.25 -28.49
CA HIS A 668 -12.31 4.44 -29.65
C HIS A 668 -13.28 3.32 -29.28
N LYS A 669 -14.48 3.34 -29.88
CA LYS A 669 -15.49 2.29 -29.68
C LYS A 669 -14.91 0.93 -30.16
N PRO A 670 -14.94 -0.14 -29.35
CA PRO A 670 -14.39 -1.44 -29.76
C PRO A 670 -15.25 -2.10 -30.85
N VAL A 671 -14.67 -3.02 -31.62
CA VAL A 671 -15.38 -3.58 -32.78
C VAL A 671 -16.22 -4.80 -32.37
N ILE A 672 -17.55 -4.65 -32.40
CA ILE A 672 -18.53 -5.65 -31.93
C ILE A 672 -18.98 -6.52 -33.11
N LYS A 673 -18.15 -7.51 -33.46
CA LYS A 673 -18.48 -8.51 -34.49
C LYS A 673 -19.39 -9.62 -33.93
N ASP A 674 -20.63 -9.27 -33.58
CA ASP A 674 -21.71 -10.20 -33.23
C ASP A 674 -23.07 -9.64 -33.67
N ASN A 675 -23.71 -10.34 -34.62
CA ASN A 675 -24.96 -9.93 -35.27
C ASN A 675 -26.21 -10.25 -34.42
N ASN A 676 -26.02 -10.73 -33.19
CA ASN A 676 -27.11 -11.02 -32.25
C ASN A 676 -27.24 -9.90 -31.20
N ASN A 677 -28.44 -9.34 -31.05
CA ASN A 677 -28.78 -8.26 -30.09
C ASN A 677 -28.45 -8.58 -28.61
N GLY A 678 -28.07 -9.81 -28.26
CA GLY A 678 -27.70 -10.22 -26.89
C GLY A 678 -26.45 -9.55 -26.32
N ILE A 679 -25.56 -8.97 -27.15
CA ILE A 679 -24.49 -8.07 -26.66
C ILE A 679 -25.01 -6.64 -26.50
N TRP A 680 -25.77 -6.16 -27.48
CA TRP A 680 -26.32 -4.80 -27.48
C TRP A 680 -27.30 -4.52 -26.33
N LYS A 681 -28.00 -5.55 -25.81
CA LYS A 681 -28.77 -5.45 -24.56
C LYS A 681 -27.92 -5.18 -23.31
N ARG A 682 -26.61 -5.44 -23.35
CA ARG A 682 -25.67 -5.26 -22.23
C ARG A 682 -24.92 -3.92 -22.30
N VAL A 683 -24.54 -3.51 -23.51
CA VAL A 683 -23.77 -2.28 -23.74
C VAL A 683 -24.59 -1.05 -23.33
N LYS A 684 -24.05 -0.28 -22.38
CA LYS A 684 -24.53 1.03 -21.95
C LYS A 684 -23.47 2.07 -22.38
N LEU A 685 -23.69 2.73 -23.51
CA LEU A 685 -22.74 3.71 -24.06
C LEU A 685 -23.04 5.09 -23.45
N ILE A 686 -22.12 5.60 -22.62
CA ILE A 686 -22.26 6.86 -21.89
C ILE A 686 -21.41 7.94 -22.60
N PRO A 687 -22.03 8.97 -23.19
CA PRO A 687 -21.32 9.95 -24.02
C PRO A 687 -20.73 11.11 -23.19
N PHE A 688 -19.42 11.09 -22.96
CA PHE A 688 -18.65 12.18 -22.34
C PHE A 688 -18.21 13.18 -23.43
N LEU A 689 -19.13 14.03 -23.88
CA LEU A 689 -18.94 14.92 -25.05
C LEU A 689 -18.65 16.39 -24.69
N ASN A 690 -18.32 16.70 -23.43
CA ASN A 690 -17.77 18.00 -23.08
C ASN A 690 -16.24 17.94 -23.01
N LYS A 691 -15.55 18.94 -23.56
CA LYS A 691 -14.08 18.98 -23.61
C LYS A 691 -13.58 20.22 -22.88
N ILE A 692 -12.65 20.05 -21.93
CA ILE A 692 -12.13 21.16 -21.16
C ILE A 692 -11.07 21.92 -21.98
N PRO A 693 -11.13 23.27 -22.04
CA PRO A 693 -10.02 24.06 -22.57
C PRO A 693 -8.75 23.79 -21.76
N LYS A 694 -7.58 23.64 -22.41
CA LYS A 694 -6.31 23.36 -21.71
C LYS A 694 -6.01 24.36 -20.59
N SER A 695 -6.36 25.64 -20.78
CA SER A 695 -6.23 26.72 -19.79
C SER A 695 -7.15 26.60 -18.57
N LYS A 696 -8.05 25.61 -18.51
CA LYS A 696 -8.92 25.29 -17.37
C LYS A 696 -8.64 23.91 -16.77
N MET A 697 -7.62 23.17 -17.26
CA MET A 697 -7.25 21.88 -16.70
C MET A 697 -6.69 22.01 -15.28
N ILE A 698 -7.08 21.10 -14.39
CA ILE A 698 -6.62 21.05 -13.00
C ILE A 698 -5.94 19.70 -12.75
N GLY A 699 -4.64 19.72 -12.49
CA GLY A 699 -3.88 18.52 -12.11
C GLY A 699 -4.33 17.94 -10.76
N GLY A 700 -4.24 16.62 -10.64
CA GLY A 700 -4.52 15.88 -9.41
C GLY A 700 -5.98 15.87 -8.96
N LEU A 701 -6.95 16.11 -9.85
CA LEU A 701 -8.36 16.32 -9.47
C LEU A 701 -8.97 15.12 -8.72
N THR A 702 -8.64 13.88 -9.10
CA THR A 702 -9.01 12.65 -8.39
C THR A 702 -8.58 12.68 -6.91
N ALA A 703 -7.33 13.07 -6.63
CA ALA A 703 -6.80 13.12 -5.28
C ALA A 703 -7.46 14.22 -4.43
N LYS A 704 -7.83 15.35 -5.05
CA LYS A 704 -8.58 16.43 -4.41
C LYS A 704 -9.99 16.00 -4.02
N PHE A 705 -10.71 15.32 -4.91
CA PHE A 705 -12.02 14.75 -4.58
C PHE A 705 -11.96 13.76 -3.40
N LEU A 706 -10.96 12.88 -3.38
CA LEU A 706 -10.77 11.91 -2.30
C LEU A 706 -10.41 12.57 -0.96
N ALA A 707 -9.55 13.60 -0.98
CA ALA A 707 -9.10 14.30 0.22
C ALA A 707 -10.12 15.31 0.79
N GLU A 708 -10.94 15.93 -0.07
CA GLU A 708 -11.79 17.07 0.30
C GLU A 708 -13.29 16.74 0.35
N GLU A 709 -13.78 15.76 -0.44
CA GLU A 709 -15.23 15.53 -0.64
C GLU A 709 -15.64 14.05 -0.59
N SER A 710 -14.75 13.11 -0.27
CA SER A 710 -15.02 11.65 -0.34
C SER A 710 -16.28 11.18 0.40
N SER A 711 -16.54 11.67 1.62
CA SER A 711 -17.78 11.34 2.34
C SER A 711 -19.04 11.87 1.64
N GLY A 712 -18.95 13.01 0.95
CA GLY A 712 -20.04 13.56 0.14
C GLY A 712 -20.27 12.78 -1.16
N ILE A 713 -19.19 12.35 -1.81
CA ILE A 713 -19.25 11.51 -3.02
C ILE A 713 -19.81 10.12 -2.67
N LEU A 714 -19.49 9.59 -1.49
CA LEU A 714 -20.14 8.38 -0.95
C LEU A 714 -21.66 8.59 -0.79
N ASN A 715 -22.12 9.72 -0.23
CA ASN A 715 -23.54 10.04 -0.15
C ASN A 715 -24.20 10.11 -1.54
N TRP A 716 -23.54 10.76 -2.52
CA TRP A 716 -24.00 10.83 -3.91
C TRP A 716 -24.16 9.43 -4.55
N LEU A 717 -23.25 8.49 -4.26
CA LEU A 717 -23.34 7.09 -4.67
C LEU A 717 -24.46 6.32 -3.94
N ILE A 718 -24.66 6.56 -2.64
CA ILE A 718 -25.75 5.95 -1.86
C ILE A 718 -27.11 6.41 -2.39
N GLU A 719 -27.29 7.71 -2.62
CA GLU A 719 -28.49 8.27 -3.24
C GLU A 719 -28.75 7.63 -4.61
N GLY A 720 -27.71 7.48 -5.44
CA GLY A 720 -27.78 6.76 -6.71
C GLY A 720 -28.27 5.32 -6.58
N CYS A 721 -27.77 4.58 -5.59
CA CYS A 721 -28.23 3.22 -5.30
C CYS A 721 -29.72 3.19 -4.90
N LEU A 722 -30.14 4.12 -4.03
CA LEU A 722 -31.53 4.23 -3.59
C LEU A 722 -32.47 4.64 -4.74
N HIS A 723 -32.03 5.51 -5.65
CA HIS A 723 -32.76 5.84 -6.88
C HIS A 723 -32.86 4.63 -7.83
N TYR A 724 -31.76 3.92 -8.07
CA TYR A 724 -31.78 2.70 -8.89
C TYR A 724 -32.78 1.66 -8.35
N ARG A 725 -32.81 1.44 -7.03
CA ARG A 725 -33.72 0.48 -6.38
C ARG A 725 -35.19 0.86 -6.46
N ARG A 726 -35.53 2.14 -6.71
CA ARG A 726 -36.91 2.62 -6.94
C ARG A 726 -37.30 2.63 -8.41
N GLU A 727 -36.37 3.01 -9.28
CA GLU A 727 -36.67 3.51 -10.63
C GLU A 727 -36.02 2.68 -11.76
N GLY A 728 -35.15 1.71 -11.43
CA GLY A 728 -34.44 0.90 -12.41
C GLY A 728 -33.27 1.63 -13.09
N LEU A 729 -32.88 1.15 -14.28
CA LEU A 729 -31.72 1.62 -15.05
C LEU A 729 -32.00 1.62 -16.56
N ASP A 730 -33.10 2.27 -16.94
CA ASP A 730 -33.47 2.49 -18.33
C ASP A 730 -32.53 3.50 -19.00
N GLU A 731 -32.32 3.35 -20.32
CA GLU A 731 -31.39 4.20 -21.07
C GLU A 731 -32.05 5.53 -21.44
N THR A 732 -31.32 6.63 -21.26
CA THR A 732 -31.78 7.96 -21.68
C THR A 732 -31.92 8.06 -23.20
N SER A 733 -32.67 9.06 -23.66
CA SER A 733 -32.83 9.38 -25.08
C SER A 733 -31.48 9.47 -25.82
N VAL A 734 -30.52 10.21 -25.26
CA VAL A 734 -29.16 10.43 -25.78
C VAL A 734 -28.34 9.13 -25.83
N MET A 735 -28.45 8.27 -24.79
CA MET A 735 -27.75 6.97 -24.79
C MET A 735 -28.33 6.02 -25.84
N ALA A 736 -29.66 5.98 -25.98
CA ALA A 736 -30.34 5.17 -26.98
C ALA A 736 -30.03 5.63 -28.42
N GLU A 737 -29.66 6.89 -28.62
CA GLU A 737 -29.16 7.45 -29.88
C GLU A 737 -27.73 7.01 -30.19
N ALA A 738 -26.77 7.37 -29.34
CA ALA A 738 -25.36 7.03 -29.56
C ALA A 738 -25.13 5.51 -29.73
N LYS A 739 -26.00 4.69 -29.13
CA LYS A 739 -26.03 3.24 -29.25
C LYS A 739 -26.65 2.71 -30.55
N ARG A 740 -27.59 3.44 -31.18
CA ARG A 740 -28.09 3.17 -32.54
C ARG A 740 -27.00 3.47 -33.56
N ASP A 741 -26.35 4.63 -33.44
CA ASP A 741 -25.26 5.03 -34.34
C ASP A 741 -24.11 4.02 -34.29
N TYR A 742 -23.70 3.62 -33.08
CA TYR A 742 -22.67 2.58 -32.87
C TYR A 742 -23.09 1.19 -33.35
N GLN A 743 -24.39 0.87 -33.47
CA GLN A 743 -24.83 -0.35 -34.17
C GLN A 743 -24.70 -0.20 -35.69
N SER A 744 -25.11 0.94 -36.25
CA SER A 744 -25.03 1.23 -37.69
C SER A 744 -23.58 1.28 -38.18
N GLU A 745 -22.65 1.85 -37.40
CA GLU A 745 -21.20 1.84 -37.61
C GLU A 745 -20.58 0.42 -37.70
N GLN A 746 -21.33 -0.63 -37.36
CA GLN A 746 -20.84 -2.01 -37.31
C GLN A 746 -21.56 -2.96 -38.28
N ASP A 747 -22.68 -2.54 -38.90
CA ASP A 747 -23.38 -3.38 -39.89
C ASP A 747 -22.80 -3.22 -41.31
N VAL A 748 -21.65 -3.84 -41.53
CA VAL A 748 -20.97 -3.97 -42.83
C VAL A 748 -21.88 -4.59 -43.91
N ILE A 749 -22.88 -5.39 -43.54
CA ILE A 749 -23.85 -5.96 -44.48
C ILE A 749 -24.96 -4.96 -44.79
N GLY A 750 -25.44 -4.21 -43.79
CA GLY A 750 -26.36 -3.09 -43.97
C GLY A 750 -25.80 -2.01 -44.89
N ALA A 751 -24.53 -1.62 -44.70
CA ALA A 751 -23.83 -0.69 -45.59
C ALA A 751 -23.78 -1.21 -47.04
N PHE A 752 -23.31 -2.44 -47.26
CA PHE A 752 -23.32 -3.07 -48.59
C PHE A 752 -24.71 -3.11 -49.25
N LEU A 753 -25.77 -3.39 -48.47
CA LEU A 753 -27.15 -3.39 -48.98
C LEU A 753 -27.61 -1.97 -49.37
N ASN A 754 -27.31 -0.97 -48.55
CA ASN A 754 -27.65 0.43 -48.80
C ASN A 754 -26.88 1.02 -50.00
N ASP A 755 -25.65 0.58 -50.25
CA ASP A 755 -24.80 1.07 -51.35
C ASP A 755 -25.09 0.34 -52.67
N CYS A 756 -25.07 -0.99 -52.65
CA CYS A 756 -25.03 -1.83 -53.85
C CYS A 756 -26.34 -2.51 -54.22
N CYS A 757 -27.42 -2.38 -53.42
CA CYS A 757 -28.66 -3.12 -53.64
C CYS A 757 -29.91 -2.22 -53.74
N VAL A 758 -31.02 -2.82 -54.16
CA VAL A 758 -32.37 -2.26 -54.08
C VAL A 758 -33.24 -3.34 -53.41
N THR A 759 -34.08 -2.93 -52.45
CA THR A 759 -34.83 -3.86 -51.56
C THR A 759 -36.34 -3.58 -51.52
N ASP A 760 -36.82 -2.59 -52.28
CA ASP A 760 -38.15 -2.02 -52.11
C ASP A 760 -39.25 -2.78 -52.85
N ASN A 761 -38.87 -3.67 -53.79
CA ASN A 761 -39.77 -4.52 -54.55
C ASN A 761 -39.64 -6.00 -54.11
N PRO A 762 -40.67 -6.60 -53.48
CA PRO A 762 -40.66 -8.02 -53.10
C PRO A 762 -40.43 -9.02 -54.25
N ASN A 763 -40.64 -8.60 -55.51
CA ASN A 763 -40.45 -9.42 -56.70
C ASN A 763 -39.00 -9.43 -57.22
N ASP A 764 -38.14 -8.53 -56.74
CA ASP A 764 -36.75 -8.44 -57.19
C ASP A 764 -35.96 -9.70 -56.83
N VAL A 765 -35.08 -10.14 -57.73
CA VAL A 765 -34.31 -11.38 -57.57
C VAL A 765 -32.86 -11.27 -58.04
N VAL A 766 -31.92 -11.54 -57.14
CA VAL A 766 -30.48 -11.62 -57.43
C VAL A 766 -29.96 -13.05 -57.29
N ILE A 767 -29.04 -13.45 -58.18
CA ILE A 767 -28.36 -14.75 -58.09
C ILE A 767 -27.41 -14.73 -56.88
N THR A 768 -27.45 -15.76 -56.02
CA THR A 768 -26.73 -15.71 -54.73
C THR A 768 -25.20 -15.57 -54.90
N SER A 769 -24.64 -16.13 -55.97
CA SER A 769 -23.21 -16.00 -56.31
C SER A 769 -22.85 -14.65 -56.94
N ALA A 770 -23.79 -13.97 -57.59
CA ALA A 770 -23.58 -12.60 -58.07
C ALA A 770 -23.55 -11.63 -56.89
N LEU A 771 -24.57 -11.69 -56.01
CA LEU A 771 -24.64 -10.86 -54.79
C LEU A 771 -23.38 -11.03 -53.91
N PHE A 772 -22.92 -12.28 -53.72
CA PHE A 772 -21.69 -12.52 -52.95
C PHE A 772 -20.43 -11.99 -53.64
N LYS A 773 -20.33 -12.06 -54.98
CA LYS A 773 -19.20 -11.45 -55.72
C LYS A 773 -19.18 -9.92 -55.58
N THR A 774 -20.34 -9.26 -55.72
CA THR A 774 -20.43 -7.80 -55.55
C THR A 774 -20.07 -7.39 -54.12
N TYR A 775 -20.53 -8.16 -53.12
CA TYR A 775 -20.12 -7.97 -51.72
C TYR A 775 -18.60 -8.12 -51.52
N GLN A 776 -17.96 -9.12 -52.13
CA GLN A 776 -16.50 -9.27 -52.06
C GLN A 776 -15.75 -8.09 -52.72
N ALA A 777 -16.26 -7.55 -53.82
CA ALA A 777 -15.68 -6.38 -54.50
C ALA A 777 -15.85 -5.11 -53.67
N TRP A 778 -17.07 -4.79 -53.23
CA TRP A 778 -17.37 -3.64 -52.37
C TRP A 778 -16.56 -3.69 -51.07
N CYS A 779 -16.37 -4.88 -50.46
CA CYS A 779 -15.48 -5.03 -49.30
C CYS A 779 -14.03 -4.67 -49.63
N ALA A 780 -13.49 -5.13 -50.77
CA ALA A 780 -12.12 -4.79 -51.16
C ALA A 780 -11.95 -3.29 -51.44
N GLU A 781 -12.94 -2.65 -52.06
CA GLU A 781 -12.98 -1.21 -52.34
C GLU A 781 -13.06 -0.37 -51.05
N ASN A 782 -13.84 -0.81 -50.06
CA ASN A 782 -14.04 -0.13 -48.78
C ASN A 782 -13.04 -0.56 -47.67
N ASN A 783 -11.99 -1.32 -48.01
CA ASN A 783 -11.01 -1.89 -47.06
C ASN A 783 -11.62 -2.80 -45.96
N GLU A 784 -12.81 -3.35 -46.20
CA GLU A 784 -13.51 -4.24 -45.29
C GLU A 784 -13.20 -5.72 -45.49
N ARG A 785 -13.30 -6.51 -44.41
CA ARG A 785 -12.96 -7.94 -44.45
C ARG A 785 -14.19 -8.78 -44.78
N ALA A 786 -14.35 -9.11 -46.06
CA ALA A 786 -15.43 -9.96 -46.56
C ALA A 786 -15.64 -11.25 -45.74
N LEU A 787 -16.90 -11.50 -45.36
CA LEU A 787 -17.36 -12.75 -44.75
C LEU A 787 -17.26 -13.92 -45.75
N SER A 788 -17.20 -15.16 -45.24
CA SER A 788 -17.32 -16.34 -46.11
C SER A 788 -18.77 -16.52 -46.59
N ASN A 789 -18.94 -17.13 -47.77
CA ASN A 789 -20.25 -17.29 -48.43
C ASN A 789 -21.32 -17.94 -47.50
N ASN A 790 -20.93 -18.93 -46.70
CA ASN A 790 -21.80 -19.61 -45.73
C ASN A 790 -22.16 -18.76 -44.48
N VAL A 791 -21.43 -17.68 -44.20
CA VAL A 791 -21.81 -16.68 -43.19
C VAL A 791 -22.66 -15.61 -43.85
N PHE A 792 -22.18 -15.02 -44.96
CA PHE A 792 -22.91 -14.03 -45.75
C PHE A 792 -24.34 -14.47 -46.09
N GLY A 793 -24.53 -15.70 -46.58
CA GLY A 793 -25.86 -16.21 -46.92
C GLY A 793 -26.77 -16.49 -45.71
N ARG A 794 -26.24 -16.54 -44.49
CA ARG A 794 -27.03 -16.53 -43.25
C ARG A 794 -27.41 -15.10 -42.85
N GLU A 795 -26.49 -14.14 -43.01
CA GLU A 795 -26.74 -12.72 -42.73
C GLU A 795 -27.80 -12.10 -43.66
N ILE A 796 -27.76 -12.45 -44.95
CA ILE A 796 -28.78 -12.06 -45.92
C ILE A 796 -30.14 -12.69 -45.57
N LYS A 797 -30.19 -13.98 -45.18
CA LYS A 797 -31.45 -14.59 -44.71
C LYS A 797 -31.95 -13.98 -43.40
N ALA A 798 -31.06 -13.64 -42.46
CA ALA A 798 -31.43 -13.03 -41.19
C ALA A 798 -32.08 -11.64 -41.36
N ARG A 799 -31.74 -10.92 -42.44
CA ARG A 799 -32.36 -9.65 -42.86
C ARG A 799 -33.63 -9.84 -43.72
N GLY A 800 -34.18 -11.05 -43.78
CA GLY A 800 -35.47 -11.36 -44.41
C GLY A 800 -35.41 -11.92 -45.84
N PHE A 801 -34.25 -11.88 -46.51
CA PHE A 801 -34.13 -12.27 -47.91
C PHE A 801 -34.00 -13.80 -48.07
N GLU A 802 -35.11 -14.47 -48.37
CA GLU A 802 -35.17 -15.93 -48.53
C GLU A 802 -34.47 -16.43 -49.82
N ALA A 803 -33.66 -17.49 -49.68
CA ALA A 803 -32.89 -18.09 -50.76
C ALA A 803 -33.63 -19.28 -51.42
N THR A 804 -34.21 -19.05 -52.60
CA THR A 804 -34.90 -20.07 -53.40
C THR A 804 -33.98 -20.74 -54.44
N ARG A 805 -34.32 -21.96 -54.87
CA ARG A 805 -33.57 -22.74 -55.88
C ARG A 805 -34.41 -22.89 -57.14
N THR A 806 -33.80 -22.63 -58.29
CA THR A 806 -34.32 -22.97 -59.63
C THR A 806 -33.43 -24.06 -60.24
N GLU A 807 -33.83 -24.60 -61.40
CA GLU A 807 -33.04 -25.59 -62.15
C GLU A 807 -31.62 -25.09 -62.50
N LYS A 808 -31.46 -23.78 -62.72
CA LYS A 808 -30.23 -23.18 -63.25
C LYS A 808 -29.41 -22.40 -62.23
N ALA A 809 -30.02 -21.93 -61.14
CA ALA A 809 -29.34 -21.11 -60.12
C ALA A 809 -30.08 -21.08 -58.78
N ARG A 810 -29.38 -20.69 -57.71
CA ARG A 810 -29.97 -20.22 -56.45
C ARG A 810 -30.14 -18.70 -56.51
N LYS A 811 -31.25 -18.16 -56.01
CA LYS A 811 -31.55 -16.72 -55.98
C LYS A 811 -32.11 -16.28 -54.62
N TYR A 812 -31.81 -15.06 -54.19
CA TYR A 812 -32.58 -14.39 -53.13
C TYR A 812 -33.82 -13.71 -53.75
N LYS A 813 -34.86 -13.48 -52.94
CA LYS A 813 -36.07 -12.71 -53.29
C LYS A 813 -36.15 -11.41 -52.48
N GLY A 814 -36.82 -10.39 -53.03
CA GLY A 814 -36.97 -9.08 -52.43
C GLY A 814 -35.71 -8.20 -52.52
N ILE A 815 -34.78 -8.56 -53.40
CA ILE A 815 -33.48 -7.87 -53.50
C ILE A 815 -32.87 -8.02 -54.90
N SER A 816 -32.47 -6.89 -55.48
CA SER A 816 -31.66 -6.79 -56.70
C SER A 816 -30.37 -6.01 -56.44
N LEU A 817 -29.40 -6.10 -57.37
CA LEU A 817 -28.24 -5.22 -57.37
C LEU A 817 -28.63 -3.89 -58.00
N ARG A 818 -28.16 -2.78 -57.40
CA ARG A 818 -28.30 -1.44 -57.96
C ARG A 818 -27.46 -1.34 -59.23
N MET A 819 -28.09 -1.01 -60.35
CA MET A 819 -27.38 -0.82 -61.62
C MET A 819 -26.46 0.40 -61.52
N THR A 820 -25.16 0.20 -61.76
CA THR A 820 -24.22 1.30 -61.99
C THR A 820 -24.43 1.85 -63.41
N ALA A 821 -24.22 3.16 -63.58
CA ALA A 821 -24.65 3.88 -64.79
C ALA A 821 -23.85 3.58 -66.08
N ASN A 822 -23.01 2.53 -66.10
CA ASN A 822 -22.20 2.13 -67.26
C ASN A 822 -22.79 0.95 -68.07
N ASP A 823 -23.73 0.17 -67.54
CA ASP A 823 -24.34 -0.96 -68.26
C ASP A 823 -25.44 -0.51 -69.27
N GLY A 824 -25.52 0.79 -69.55
CA GLY A 824 -26.60 1.46 -70.27
C GLY A 824 -26.56 1.43 -71.79
N ASN A 825 -26.02 0.38 -72.44
CA ASN A 825 -26.22 0.19 -73.89
C ASN A 825 -25.89 -1.23 -74.41
N VAL A 826 -26.89 -2.11 -74.45
CA VAL A 826 -26.92 -3.27 -75.38
C VAL A 826 -28.34 -3.40 -75.93
N SER A 827 -28.54 -2.92 -77.16
CA SER A 827 -29.78 -3.18 -77.92
C SER A 827 -29.87 -4.64 -78.37
N SER A 828 -31.10 -5.13 -78.58
CA SER A 828 -31.38 -6.52 -78.93
C SER A 828 -30.93 -6.89 -80.35
N ASN A 829 -29.68 -7.33 -80.50
CA ASN A 829 -29.24 -8.48 -81.32
C ASN A 829 -27.72 -8.55 -81.37
N ASP A 830 -27.12 -9.48 -80.63
CA ASP A 830 -26.16 -10.41 -81.24
C ASP A 830 -25.93 -11.63 -80.34
N LYS A 831 -25.62 -12.78 -80.97
CA LYS A 831 -25.14 -13.99 -80.29
C LYS A 831 -23.76 -14.31 -80.85
N GLN A 832 -22.85 -14.77 -79.99
CA GLN A 832 -21.42 -15.01 -80.26
C GLN A 832 -20.56 -13.73 -80.26
N ASN A 833 -20.27 -13.20 -79.06
CA ASN A 833 -18.89 -12.99 -78.60
C ASN A 833 -18.89 -12.63 -77.10
N LEU A 834 -17.85 -13.06 -76.38
CA LEU A 834 -17.59 -12.69 -74.99
C LEU A 834 -16.28 -11.87 -74.96
N PRO A 835 -16.32 -10.56 -74.67
CA PRO A 835 -15.09 -9.80 -74.49
C PRO A 835 -14.46 -10.10 -73.13
N GLU A 836 -13.15 -10.36 -73.13
CA GLU A 836 -12.36 -10.38 -71.90
C GLU A 836 -12.25 -8.95 -71.34
N HIS A 837 -12.47 -8.76 -70.04
CA HIS A 837 -11.98 -7.56 -69.36
C HIS A 837 -11.30 -7.88 -68.02
N ARG A 838 -10.16 -7.22 -67.82
CA ARG A 838 -9.10 -7.59 -66.87
C ARG A 838 -9.46 -7.25 -65.43
N PHE A 839 -9.13 -8.15 -64.51
CA PHE A 839 -8.47 -7.79 -63.26
C PHE A 839 -7.37 -8.81 -62.98
N ASN A 840 -6.11 -8.36 -62.89
CA ASN A 840 -4.96 -9.24 -62.69
C ASN A 840 -4.93 -9.78 -61.25
N THR A 841 -4.75 -11.10 -61.11
CA THR A 841 -4.44 -11.75 -59.83
C THR A 841 -3.17 -12.59 -60.01
N PRO A 842 -2.10 -12.39 -59.22
CA PRO A 842 -0.95 -13.28 -59.25
C PRO A 842 -1.33 -14.68 -58.74
N VAL A 843 -1.07 -15.71 -59.53
CA VAL A 843 -1.36 -17.11 -59.19
C VAL A 843 -0.20 -17.70 -58.40
N PHE A 844 -0.48 -18.29 -57.24
CA PHE A 844 0.45 -19.21 -56.57
C PHE A 844 0.37 -20.59 -57.24
N THR A 845 1.49 -21.09 -57.78
CA THR A 845 1.65 -22.49 -58.20
C THR A 845 2.71 -23.19 -57.37
N GLN A 846 2.35 -24.30 -56.74
CA GLN A 846 3.31 -25.27 -56.22
C GLN A 846 3.87 -26.11 -57.38
N ASN A 847 5.12 -26.59 -57.27
CA ASN A 847 5.41 -28.03 -57.16
C ASN A 847 6.92 -28.38 -57.17
N ASP A 848 7.29 -29.25 -56.23
CA ASP A 848 8.20 -30.39 -56.31
C ASP A 848 9.37 -30.43 -57.31
N ARG A 849 10.59 -30.58 -56.77
CA ARG A 849 11.47 -31.79 -56.88
C ARG A 849 12.81 -31.50 -56.17
N LYS A 850 13.18 -32.23 -55.11
CA LYS A 850 13.75 -33.60 -55.02
C LYS A 850 15.29 -33.64 -55.08
N ASN A 851 15.86 -34.25 -54.04
CA ASN A 851 17.02 -35.17 -54.03
C ASN A 851 18.48 -34.67 -54.01
N ASP A 852 19.20 -35.25 -53.04
CA ASP A 852 20.54 -35.87 -53.09
C ASP A 852 21.85 -35.05 -52.96
N SER A 853 22.40 -35.17 -51.74
CA SER A 853 23.71 -35.80 -51.43
C SER A 853 24.98 -34.96 -51.15
N ASN A 854 25.55 -35.26 -49.98
CA ASN A 854 26.96 -35.53 -49.65
C ASN A 854 28.09 -34.48 -49.60
N ASP A 855 28.97 -34.77 -48.63
CA ASP A 855 30.44 -34.60 -48.55
C ASP A 855 31.12 -33.22 -48.42
N SER A 856 31.27 -32.81 -47.14
CA SER A 856 32.50 -32.91 -46.33
C SER A 856 33.85 -32.25 -46.75
N THR A 857 34.54 -31.69 -45.74
CA THR A 857 35.97 -31.27 -45.68
C THR A 857 36.44 -30.06 -46.55
N SER A 858 37.53 -29.33 -46.25
CA SER A 858 38.13 -28.91 -44.95
C SER A 858 39.16 -27.76 -45.13
N ASN A 859 39.52 -27.07 -44.04
CA ASN A 859 40.79 -26.32 -43.78
C ASN A 859 41.26 -25.10 -44.64
N ARG A 860 41.53 -23.97 -43.93
CA ARG A 860 42.74 -23.08 -43.95
C ARG A 860 43.19 -22.38 -45.28
N SER A 861 43.83 -21.20 -45.32
CA SER A 861 43.98 -20.01 -44.42
C SER A 861 44.90 -18.94 -45.05
N LYS A 862 44.76 -17.64 -44.68
CA LYS A 862 45.71 -16.47 -44.78
C LYS A 862 45.76 -15.54 -46.04
N GLU A 863 45.57 -14.24 -45.76
CA GLU A 863 46.40 -13.03 -46.11
C GLU A 863 46.46 -12.35 -47.53
N ASN A 864 45.84 -11.13 -47.61
CA ASN A 864 46.34 -9.81 -48.10
C ASN A 864 46.46 -9.35 -49.60
N LEU A 865 45.60 -8.37 -50.00
CA LEU A 865 45.85 -7.04 -50.68
C LEU A 865 46.53 -6.96 -52.11
N PRO A 866 46.58 -5.79 -52.85
CA PRO A 866 45.78 -4.52 -52.90
C PRO A 866 45.43 -3.98 -54.36
N HIS A 867 44.97 -2.70 -54.51
CA HIS A 867 44.96 -1.78 -55.70
C HIS A 867 43.94 -1.97 -56.88
N ASP A 868 43.48 -0.96 -57.67
CA ASP A 868 43.24 0.51 -57.48
C ASP A 868 42.41 1.19 -58.65
N GLU A 869 42.02 2.48 -58.46
CA GLU A 869 41.75 3.61 -59.43
C GLU A 869 40.58 3.71 -60.50
N ASN A 870 39.76 4.79 -60.33
CA ASN A 870 39.39 5.92 -61.25
C ASN A 870 38.26 5.99 -62.35
N LEU A 871 37.50 7.11 -62.26
CA LEU A 871 36.91 8.04 -63.29
C LEU A 871 35.56 7.79 -64.04
N THR A 872 34.97 8.89 -64.59
CA THR A 872 33.53 9.14 -64.92
C THR A 872 33.32 9.62 -66.39
N ASP A 873 32.16 10.07 -66.95
CA ASP A 873 30.78 10.46 -66.53
C ASP A 873 29.78 10.32 -67.72
N LEU A 874 28.44 10.39 -67.52
CA LEU A 874 27.47 10.97 -68.50
C LEU A 874 26.00 11.17 -67.99
N LEU A 875 25.64 12.43 -67.72
CA LEU A 875 24.33 13.14 -67.86
C LEU A 875 22.93 12.43 -67.83
N SER A 876 22.08 12.97 -66.92
CA SER A 876 20.71 13.48 -67.18
C SER A 876 19.43 12.61 -67.04
N CYS A 877 19.15 12.08 -65.83
CA CYS A 877 17.82 12.19 -65.19
C CYS A 877 17.86 11.79 -63.71
N ALA A 878 17.10 12.50 -62.87
CA ALA A 878 17.07 12.40 -61.39
C ALA A 878 18.42 12.70 -60.67
N VAL A 879 18.33 13.17 -59.42
CA VAL A 879 19.47 13.46 -58.52
C VAL A 879 19.08 13.08 -57.10
N ILE A 880 20.03 12.57 -56.30
CA ILE A 880 19.86 11.58 -55.20
C ILE A 880 19.65 10.18 -55.83
N PRO A 881 20.49 9.15 -55.55
CA PRO A 881 21.53 8.99 -54.50
C PRO A 881 22.96 9.33 -55.04
N THR A 882 24.12 9.03 -54.44
CA THR A 882 24.63 8.03 -53.45
C THR A 882 25.57 8.71 -52.41
N ASN A 883 26.25 8.09 -51.43
CA ASN A 883 26.74 6.72 -51.12
C ASN A 883 26.34 6.31 -49.68
N HIS A 884 26.11 5.03 -49.36
CA HIS A 884 27.11 4.03 -48.92
C HIS A 884 28.15 4.59 -47.91
N ALA A 885 28.45 3.92 -46.80
CA ALA A 885 28.44 2.46 -46.62
C ALA A 885 27.67 1.95 -45.37
N ASP A 886 26.52 1.32 -45.63
CA ASP A 886 26.26 -0.02 -45.11
C ASP A 886 27.35 -1.00 -45.65
N ASP A 887 27.60 -2.19 -45.10
CA ASP A 887 26.78 -3.01 -44.21
C ASP A 887 27.65 -4.03 -43.46
N ALA A 888 27.07 -4.73 -42.47
CA ALA A 888 27.07 -6.20 -42.33
C ALA A 888 27.03 -6.69 -40.86
N VAL A 889 26.15 -7.61 -40.47
CA VAL A 889 24.92 -8.08 -41.12
C VAL A 889 23.95 -8.59 -40.04
N VAL A 890 22.66 -8.31 -40.25
CA VAL A 890 21.45 -9.01 -39.77
C VAL A 890 21.58 -9.95 -38.55
N ASN A 891 20.82 -9.64 -37.49
CA ASN A 891 19.77 -10.57 -37.06
C ASN A 891 18.56 -9.87 -36.43
N ASN A 892 17.37 -10.37 -36.76
CA ASN A 892 16.10 -9.80 -36.33
C ASN A 892 15.72 -10.27 -34.93
N ASP A 893 15.51 -9.34 -34.00
CA ASP A 893 14.29 -9.31 -33.17
C ASP A 893 14.07 -7.92 -32.54
N SER A 894 12.91 -7.72 -31.92
CA SER A 894 12.48 -6.51 -31.18
C SER A 894 12.36 -5.22 -32.02
N SER A 895 11.16 -4.98 -32.56
CA SER A 895 10.74 -3.66 -33.07
C SER A 895 9.51 -3.14 -32.33
N LYS A 896 9.71 -2.56 -31.13
CA LYS A 896 8.72 -1.65 -30.53
C LYS A 896 8.92 -0.26 -31.12
N LYS A 897 7.92 0.26 -31.86
CA LYS A 897 7.78 1.72 -32.03
C LYS A 897 7.16 2.27 -30.75
N LEU A 898 7.68 3.39 -30.26
CA LEU A 898 7.19 4.05 -29.05
C LEU A 898 5.92 4.83 -29.36
N THR A 899 4.83 4.48 -28.68
CA THR A 899 3.56 5.23 -28.61
C THR A 899 2.97 5.05 -27.22
N ASN A 900 2.59 6.17 -26.58
CA ASN A 900 2.08 6.29 -25.21
C ASN A 900 3.07 5.84 -24.10
N GLY A 901 3.45 6.78 -23.23
CA GLY A 901 4.44 6.55 -22.19
C GLY A 901 3.87 5.88 -20.93
N LYS A 902 4.01 4.54 -20.83
CA LYS A 902 3.95 3.75 -19.58
C LYS A 902 4.54 2.35 -19.83
N GLU A 903 5.84 2.15 -19.60
CA GLU A 903 6.41 0.79 -19.44
C GLU A 903 7.23 0.69 -18.15
N ILE A 904 7.07 -0.44 -17.45
CA ILE A 904 7.85 -0.77 -16.26
C ILE A 904 9.11 -1.52 -16.72
N ILE A 905 10.26 -0.86 -16.61
CA ILE A 905 11.57 -1.43 -16.99
C ILE A 905 11.89 -2.62 -16.07
N THR A 906 12.20 -3.78 -16.66
CA THR A 906 12.58 -5.00 -15.94
C THR A 906 14.11 -5.15 -15.86
N GLU A 907 14.63 -6.04 -15.00
CA GLU A 907 16.08 -6.30 -14.94
C GLU A 907 16.68 -6.78 -16.28
N SER A 908 15.87 -7.40 -17.14
CA SER A 908 16.24 -7.81 -18.50
C SER A 908 16.62 -6.62 -19.39
N ASP A 909 15.92 -5.50 -19.23
CA ASP A 909 15.98 -4.36 -20.16
C ASP A 909 17.20 -3.47 -19.91
N GLY A 910 17.65 -3.36 -18.66
CA GLY A 910 18.88 -2.63 -18.30
C GLY A 910 20.14 -3.20 -18.98
N ALA A 911 20.17 -4.51 -19.26
CA ALA A 911 21.25 -5.15 -20.01
C ALA A 911 21.24 -4.81 -21.51
N PHE A 912 20.11 -4.34 -22.04
CA PHE A 912 19.97 -3.87 -23.43
C PHE A 912 20.48 -2.43 -23.56
N PHE A 913 20.06 -1.53 -22.67
CA PHE A 913 20.51 -0.13 -22.64
C PHE A 913 22.03 0.02 -22.49
N THR A 914 22.66 -0.71 -21.56
CA THR A 914 24.12 -0.66 -21.37
C THR A 914 24.88 -1.08 -22.64
N LYS A 915 24.35 -2.03 -23.43
CA LYS A 915 24.94 -2.44 -24.72
C LYS A 915 24.72 -1.41 -25.83
N ALA A 916 23.58 -0.70 -25.83
CA ALA A 916 23.32 0.39 -26.77
C ALA A 916 24.29 1.57 -26.55
N ILE A 917 24.50 1.96 -25.28
CA ILE A 917 25.45 3.03 -24.90
C ILE A 917 26.89 2.61 -25.22
N ASP A 918 27.31 1.40 -24.84
CA ASP A 918 28.65 0.89 -25.13
C ASP A 918 28.96 0.81 -26.64
N ARG A 919 27.93 0.55 -27.48
CA ARG A 919 28.04 0.61 -28.94
C ARG A 919 28.15 2.06 -29.44
N HIS A 920 27.25 2.94 -29.02
CA HIS A 920 27.21 4.34 -29.47
C HIS A 920 28.49 5.11 -29.11
N CYS A 921 29.00 4.96 -27.89
CA CYS A 921 30.24 5.61 -27.46
C CYS A 921 31.46 5.12 -28.26
N LYS A 922 31.51 3.83 -28.62
CA LYS A 922 32.59 3.27 -29.47
C LYS A 922 32.51 3.77 -30.90
N SER A 923 31.31 3.87 -31.49
CA SER A 923 31.12 4.43 -32.83
C SER A 923 31.53 5.91 -32.93
N ASN A 924 31.36 6.68 -31.85
CA ASN A 924 31.59 8.13 -31.82
C ASN A 924 32.88 8.54 -31.08
N GLY A 925 33.78 7.62 -30.77
CA GLY A 925 35.09 7.90 -30.15
C GLY A 925 35.05 8.47 -28.73
N ALA A 926 33.92 8.33 -28.02
CA ALA A 926 33.70 8.91 -26.69
C ALA A 926 34.03 7.90 -25.58
N PHE A 927 34.78 8.35 -24.56
CA PHE A 927 35.08 7.56 -23.36
C PHE A 927 34.09 7.87 -22.23
N TYR A 928 33.66 6.84 -21.51
CA TYR A 928 32.81 6.92 -20.32
C TYR A 928 33.30 5.92 -19.26
N ASP A 929 33.06 6.19 -17.97
CA ASP A 929 33.40 5.24 -16.91
C ASP A 929 32.30 4.17 -16.78
N ARG A 930 32.66 2.91 -17.01
CA ARG A 930 31.74 1.76 -16.85
C ARG A 930 31.22 1.59 -15.42
N LYS A 931 32.00 1.94 -14.39
CA LYS A 931 31.54 1.83 -13.00
C LYS A 931 30.38 2.77 -12.69
N ALA A 932 30.33 3.94 -13.32
CA ALA A 932 29.24 4.90 -13.12
C ALA A 932 27.87 4.40 -13.63
N LEU A 933 27.86 3.35 -14.47
CA LEU A 933 26.66 2.66 -14.93
C LEU A 933 26.33 1.41 -14.10
N GLU A 934 27.34 0.63 -13.67
CA GLU A 934 27.11 -0.53 -12.78
C GLU A 934 26.52 -0.15 -11.41
N ILE A 935 26.77 1.09 -10.95
CA ILE A 935 26.27 1.64 -9.67
C ILE A 935 24.78 2.05 -9.72
N ARG A 936 24.12 2.06 -10.89
CA ARG A 936 22.71 2.49 -11.01
C ARG A 936 21.75 1.38 -11.47
N LYS A 937 21.61 0.33 -10.65
CA LYS A 937 20.48 -0.61 -10.71
C LYS A 937 19.25 -0.16 -9.89
N ASP A 938 19.44 0.87 -9.06
CA ASP A 938 18.61 1.10 -7.87
C ASP A 938 17.50 2.15 -8.10
N TYR A 939 17.53 2.86 -9.23
CA TYR A 939 16.62 3.97 -9.54
C TYR A 939 15.22 3.52 -9.97
N ARG A 940 14.36 3.24 -9.00
CA ARG A 940 12.91 3.16 -9.20
C ARG A 940 12.25 4.54 -9.01
N GLY A 941 11.82 5.14 -10.12
CA GLY A 941 10.75 6.14 -10.18
C GLY A 941 10.98 7.47 -9.43
N LEU A 942 11.35 8.50 -10.19
CA LEU A 942 11.20 9.91 -9.79
C LEU A 942 10.27 10.60 -10.79
N TYR A 943 9.04 10.92 -10.35
CA TYR A 943 8.13 11.82 -11.05
C TYR A 943 8.22 13.20 -10.40
N ILE A 944 8.34 14.26 -11.20
CA ILE A 944 8.29 15.65 -10.73
C ILE A 944 6.90 16.20 -11.12
N GLU A 945 5.99 16.21 -10.16
CA GLU A 945 4.55 16.39 -10.43
C GLU A 945 4.10 17.85 -10.67
N SER A 946 5.00 18.84 -10.49
CA SER A 946 4.68 20.25 -10.74
C SER A 946 5.93 21.14 -10.91
N PRO A 947 5.81 22.33 -11.53
CA PRO A 947 6.88 23.33 -11.57
C PRO A 947 7.35 23.78 -10.17
N ALA A 948 6.48 23.72 -9.15
CA ALA A 948 6.86 24.01 -7.77
C ALA A 948 7.79 22.93 -7.19
N ALA A 949 7.59 21.65 -7.55
CA ALA A 949 8.49 20.57 -7.19
C ALA A 949 9.82 20.67 -7.97
N ALA A 950 9.80 21.07 -9.24
CA ALA A 950 11.01 21.34 -10.03
C ALA A 950 11.85 22.49 -9.45
N ASN A 951 11.24 23.63 -9.13
CA ASN A 951 11.93 24.76 -8.52
C ASN A 951 12.49 24.41 -7.13
N ARG A 952 11.78 23.60 -6.33
CA ARG A 952 12.27 23.11 -5.04
C ARG A 952 13.48 22.21 -5.23
N TRP A 953 13.42 21.26 -6.17
CA TRP A 953 14.54 20.38 -6.51
C TRP A 953 15.76 21.15 -7.04
N LEU A 954 15.57 22.20 -7.84
CA LEU A 954 16.65 23.10 -8.28
C LEU A 954 17.29 23.87 -7.12
N SER A 955 16.50 24.36 -6.16
CA SER A 955 17.03 24.95 -4.92
C SER A 955 17.76 23.94 -4.04
N ASP A 956 17.24 22.72 -3.92
CA ASP A 956 17.88 21.65 -3.16
C ASP A 956 19.20 21.18 -3.82
N LEU A 957 19.34 21.32 -5.16
CA LEU A 957 20.57 21.02 -5.91
C LEU A 957 21.62 22.14 -5.82
N THR A 958 21.19 23.40 -5.89
CA THR A 958 22.09 24.57 -5.99
C THR A 958 22.41 25.20 -4.63
N GLY A 959 21.57 24.99 -3.60
CA GLY A 959 21.73 25.54 -2.26
C GLY A 959 21.18 26.96 -2.06
N GLU A 960 20.74 27.62 -3.14
CA GLU A 960 20.17 28.98 -3.13
C GLU A 960 18.64 28.95 -3.32
N PRO A 961 17.86 29.83 -2.65
CA PRO A 961 16.41 29.86 -2.77
C PRO A 961 15.95 30.53 -4.08
N TYR A 962 15.49 29.73 -5.05
CA TYR A 962 14.92 30.24 -6.30
C TYR A 962 13.59 30.96 -6.02
N PRO A 963 13.41 32.22 -6.46
CA PRO A 963 12.29 33.05 -6.02
C PRO A 963 10.93 32.51 -6.50
N SER A 964 9.96 32.45 -5.60
CA SER A 964 8.63 31.86 -5.81
C SER A 964 7.67 32.67 -6.70
N VAL A 965 8.17 33.72 -7.36
CA VAL A 965 7.44 34.50 -8.37
C VAL A 965 8.32 34.53 -9.60
N ALA A 966 7.86 33.92 -10.70
CA ALA A 966 8.57 33.97 -11.97
C ALA A 966 8.72 35.44 -12.42
N PRO A 967 9.94 35.98 -12.56
CA PRO A 967 10.15 37.14 -13.38
C PRO A 967 9.74 36.77 -14.81
N SER A 968 9.14 37.69 -15.56
CA SER A 968 9.00 37.48 -17.00
C SER A 968 10.39 37.32 -17.60
N LEU A 969 10.73 36.12 -18.09
CA LEU A 969 12.03 35.78 -18.65
C LEU A 969 12.27 36.48 -20.00
N THR A 970 12.47 37.78 -19.95
CA THR A 970 13.15 38.54 -21.02
C THR A 970 14.54 37.93 -21.19
N ALA A 971 14.86 37.51 -22.42
CA ALA A 971 16.00 36.63 -22.70
C ALA A 971 17.31 37.10 -22.04
N SER A 972 18.00 36.17 -21.35
CA SER A 972 19.31 36.44 -20.76
C SER A 972 20.32 36.79 -21.87
N PRO A 973 21.08 37.89 -21.75
CA PRO A 973 22.12 38.24 -22.72
C PRO A 973 23.16 37.12 -22.92
N ASN A 974 23.36 36.24 -21.93
CA ASN A 974 24.30 35.13 -22.01
C ASN A 974 23.73 33.90 -22.75
N ALA A 975 22.40 33.68 -22.73
CA ALA A 975 21.77 32.66 -23.57
C ALA A 975 21.93 32.98 -25.06
N THR A 976 21.67 34.23 -25.46
CA THR A 976 21.84 34.68 -26.86
C THR A 976 23.31 34.60 -27.32
N LYS A 977 24.30 34.76 -26.43
CA LYS A 977 25.72 34.49 -26.74
C LYS A 977 25.98 33.02 -27.05
N VAL A 978 25.41 32.09 -26.28
CA VAL A 978 25.56 30.65 -26.51
C VAL A 978 24.94 30.26 -27.85
N GLU A 979 23.71 30.69 -28.12
CA GLU A 979 23.02 30.44 -29.39
C GLU A 979 23.80 30.99 -30.59
N ALA A 980 24.34 32.21 -30.49
CA ALA A 980 25.16 32.82 -31.53
C ALA A 980 26.48 32.05 -31.77
N TRP A 981 27.17 31.64 -30.70
CA TRP A 981 28.39 30.83 -30.78
C TRP A 981 28.13 29.45 -31.40
N TYR A 982 27.02 28.81 -31.04
CA TYR A 982 26.56 27.56 -31.65
C TYR A 982 26.29 27.72 -33.14
N ALA A 983 25.50 28.72 -33.52
CA ALA A 983 25.18 29.00 -34.92
C ALA A 983 26.44 29.35 -35.75
N GLN A 984 27.45 29.96 -35.13
CA GLN A 984 28.74 30.25 -35.75
C GLN A 984 29.65 29.02 -35.86
N LYS A 985 29.59 28.08 -34.90
CA LYS A 985 30.49 26.92 -34.80
C LYS A 985 29.98 25.65 -35.48
N PHE A 986 28.65 25.47 -35.53
CA PHE A 986 28.00 24.26 -36.06
C PHE A 986 26.96 24.56 -37.17
N GLY A 987 26.74 25.84 -37.50
CA GLY A 987 25.72 26.26 -38.46
C GLY A 987 24.30 26.30 -37.89
N LYS A 988 23.37 26.92 -38.62
CA LYS A 988 21.95 26.95 -38.23
C LYS A 988 21.32 25.57 -38.39
N GLY A 989 20.95 24.94 -37.27
CA GLY A 989 20.26 23.63 -37.23
C GLY A 989 21.13 22.44 -36.80
N GLY A 990 22.40 22.66 -36.41
CA GLY A 990 23.25 21.61 -35.86
C GLY A 990 22.97 21.33 -34.38
N ASN A 991 22.60 20.08 -34.04
CA ASN A 991 22.48 19.62 -32.65
C ASN A 991 23.85 19.20 -32.09
N GLY A 992 24.17 19.61 -30.87
CA GLY A 992 25.39 19.22 -30.15
C GLY A 992 25.46 19.78 -28.73
N TYR A 993 26.38 19.28 -27.91
CA TYR A 993 26.46 19.61 -26.47
C TYR A 993 27.73 20.40 -26.13
N ALA A 994 27.60 21.47 -25.34
CA ALA A 994 28.70 22.29 -24.87
C ALA A 994 29.05 21.90 -23.44
N THR A 995 30.30 21.47 -23.21
CA THR A 995 30.75 21.12 -21.86
C THR A 995 31.05 22.37 -21.04
N ARG A 996 30.96 22.28 -19.71
CA ARG A 996 31.34 23.35 -18.76
C ARG A 996 32.72 23.95 -19.06
N SER A 997 33.67 23.11 -19.49
CA SER A 997 35.01 23.54 -19.92
C SER A 997 34.98 24.40 -21.19
N MET A 998 34.13 24.11 -22.17
CA MET A 998 34.00 24.93 -23.38
C MET A 998 33.34 26.29 -23.09
N LEU A 999 32.32 26.33 -22.25
CA LEU A 999 31.66 27.59 -21.88
C LEU A 999 32.63 28.56 -21.19
N LYS A 1000 33.42 28.06 -20.22
CA LYS A 1000 34.50 28.85 -19.59
C LYS A 1000 35.57 29.28 -20.60
N ASN A 1001 36.17 28.32 -21.30
CA ASN A 1001 37.39 28.58 -22.09
C ASN A 1001 37.13 29.21 -23.48
N SER A 1002 35.89 29.21 -23.99
CA SER A 1002 35.54 29.78 -25.30
C SER A 1002 34.54 30.94 -25.27
N LEU A 1003 33.80 31.12 -24.17
CA LEU A 1003 32.85 32.23 -23.99
C LEU A 1003 33.13 33.10 -22.76
N GLY A 1004 34.10 32.72 -21.91
CA GLY A 1004 34.53 33.52 -20.77
C GLY A 1004 33.55 33.53 -19.60
N PHE A 1005 32.58 32.62 -19.57
CA PHE A 1005 31.63 32.46 -18.48
C PHE A 1005 32.32 31.94 -17.22
N ASP A 1006 31.88 32.37 -16.05
CA ASP A 1006 32.29 31.78 -14.76
C ASP A 1006 31.39 30.57 -14.38
N ASP A 1007 31.36 30.17 -13.10
CA ASP A 1007 30.46 29.10 -12.67
C ASP A 1007 29.02 29.57 -12.43
N GLU A 1008 28.80 30.83 -12.02
CA GLU A 1008 27.44 31.36 -11.76
C GLU A 1008 26.68 31.57 -13.08
N ASP A 1009 27.37 32.09 -14.11
CA ASP A 1009 26.86 32.16 -15.49
C ASP A 1009 26.41 30.79 -16.03
N ILE A 1010 27.16 29.73 -15.70
CA ILE A 1010 26.89 28.37 -16.20
C ILE A 1010 25.76 27.69 -15.41
N GLU A 1011 25.72 27.81 -14.08
CA GLU A 1011 24.57 27.29 -13.30
C GLU A 1011 23.27 28.02 -13.66
N ALA A 1012 23.31 29.33 -13.91
CA ALA A 1012 22.14 30.09 -14.37
C ALA A 1012 21.63 29.63 -15.75
N LEU A 1013 22.54 29.26 -16.66
CA LEU A 1013 22.19 28.67 -17.97
C LEU A 1013 21.61 27.26 -17.84
N ILE A 1014 22.21 26.42 -16.99
CA ILE A 1014 21.71 25.06 -16.71
C ILE A 1014 20.31 25.12 -16.10
N ALA A 1015 20.08 26.00 -15.13
CA ALA A 1015 18.76 26.21 -14.54
C ALA A 1015 17.72 26.70 -15.57
N GLN A 1016 18.10 27.59 -16.50
CA GLN A 1016 17.19 28.01 -17.59
C GLN A 1016 16.77 26.86 -18.51
N GLU A 1017 17.68 25.98 -18.91
CA GLU A 1017 17.31 24.83 -19.77
C GLU A 1017 16.55 23.75 -19.00
N ILE A 1018 16.85 23.52 -17.71
CA ILE A 1018 16.05 22.61 -16.86
C ILE A 1018 14.61 23.14 -16.73
N VAL A 1019 14.42 24.44 -16.48
CA VAL A 1019 13.07 25.05 -16.41
C VAL A 1019 12.32 24.90 -17.74
N LYS A 1020 12.98 25.13 -18.89
CA LYS A 1020 12.39 24.86 -20.22
C LYS A 1020 12.02 23.37 -20.41
N ALA A 1021 12.85 22.45 -19.91
CA ALA A 1021 12.58 21.01 -20.00
C ALA A 1021 11.41 20.58 -19.09
N CYS A 1022 11.22 21.21 -17.93
CA CYS A 1022 10.09 20.92 -17.05
C CYS A 1022 8.72 21.26 -17.65
N ASP A 1023 8.64 22.19 -18.61
CA ASP A 1023 7.41 22.51 -19.34
C ASP A 1023 7.09 21.52 -20.49
N ASN A 1024 7.99 20.57 -20.82
CA ASN A 1024 7.75 19.55 -21.85
C ASN A 1024 8.33 18.17 -21.48
N PRO A 1025 7.50 17.18 -21.09
CA PRO A 1025 7.95 15.94 -20.45
C PRO A 1025 8.85 15.03 -21.32
N GLU A 1026 8.90 15.21 -22.65
CA GLU A 1026 9.84 14.46 -23.50
C GLU A 1026 11.31 14.92 -23.33
N TYR A 1027 11.56 16.15 -22.89
CA TYR A 1027 12.93 16.68 -22.69
C TYR A 1027 13.55 16.23 -21.36
N LEU A 1028 12.74 15.80 -20.39
CA LEU A 1028 13.21 15.44 -19.04
C LEU A 1028 14.07 14.15 -18.98
N LEU A 1029 14.22 13.45 -20.10
CA LEU A 1029 15.07 12.26 -20.25
C LEU A 1029 16.43 12.56 -20.94
N LEU A 1030 16.66 13.82 -21.34
CA LEU A 1030 17.76 14.26 -22.20
C LEU A 1030 18.61 15.39 -21.59
N ALA A 1031 18.19 15.92 -20.42
CA ALA A 1031 18.95 16.80 -19.55
C ALA A 1031 19.63 15.99 -18.42
#